data_AF-A0AAT9FIR0-F1
#
_entry.id   AF-A0AAT9FIR0-F1
#
_cell.length_a   1.000
_cell.length_b   1.000
_cell.length_c   1.000
_cell.angle_alpha   90.00
_cell.angle_beta   90.00
_cell.angle_gamma   90.00
#
_symmetry.space_group_name_H-M   'P 1'
#
loop_
_entity.id
_entity.type
_entity.pdbx_description
1 polymer ?
#
loop_
_entity_poly.entity_id
_entity_poly.type
_entity_poly.pdbx_seq_one_letter_code
_entity_poly.pdbx_strand_id
1 'polypeptide(L)'
;MKSKPINYVRTVILAVCSFSVVQNAFADDDASSKKTVVFLTADDLRHSTGTHEFYAGAMLLKNSLAESELTKNVECKVINNWAGDASQLTGADLVVHYYGGNKFHLLNKNHQVVRSLADKGVSQMFMHYACDPGSAESDKAVKDWTGGVYKDKFSSNPVWTIDAQLTAHPINNGVDQYQLKDEWYMNIDFESDLKFTKTAPKAGETHCVMHGTHEAVKGIGKIKRVVGDKPTNSQLTVFWAKENQNGGRGMAVTGGHFHANWGNEQFRKQVLNAIVWGLKLDVPAQGIVSPRVTPAMLRANMDERKKGFKKVGQSAQSTKMTADAAEKKNPPKRNARKPKKRAPKKKIPKVDVGVHPLFTLQNLDFLGDDTLKISGMCFHGNSLFVTTMSPDRTNKKPDHNGKVLRIDHIKEAGLNGKKISVTELCGGLYEPAAIAVVGDSIYVGEKHRIIRFDGGVKKDQLDAGNATVMIDGTSTKNFHTYTVGFEKFERDGKTFLCGNFTTAIVLGGKRDKMIPPNKDVHRGSNFILGPVTGNESASDIKLEYFAGGFRTPNGVEVGPDNVVYVADNQGIFNPSNELHRIEPGSFYGHYLYTENGRAAAFQPKGVEPEEGSPSGQQRTTVNLPQGTVANSPAQPHVIHDRKGVLARYNGQILLCEFTKGEILRVAMEEVDGVWQGVVFRHSSGVADKNGNNGFTGGPNRLELGPDGNYYIGQIGAGRLWEYNGRQHGLQRFAVKQKAPSDFNEIVNVNVVDGGFKLEFYRPVPEGSISAEDLAISQWTYQPTQNYGGPPKGTFKLKAASLEFNSDRTSAILKINGLKDGSAKYVLKQGNSSSENSGWVTHVKFDPKVNGKSVFHTKEFWYTLHRKIGGKEAAANEIAELSDDEQIELKFQSLCMACHRETDAGWAAPNLAGILGRKQTVIRDGKEVNVTVDRDYIINAILNPAAEKPKAFKDAIMAPLGLEKKEAGALADYIIGLKK
;
A
#
# COMPACT_ATOMS: atom_id res chain seq x y z
N MET A 1 0.97 -108.40 -8.67
CA MET A 1 2.20 -107.63 -8.99
C MET A 1 1.91 -106.15 -8.79
N LYS A 2 2.87 -105.36 -8.32
CA LYS A 2 2.90 -103.89 -8.40
C LYS A 2 1.87 -103.12 -7.55
N SER A 3 2.33 -102.85 -6.34
CA SER A 3 2.48 -101.51 -5.75
C SER A 3 2.23 -100.36 -6.74
N LYS A 4 1.12 -99.61 -6.72
CA LYS A 4 0.22 -99.13 -5.63
C LYS A 4 0.94 -98.21 -4.61
N PRO A 5 0.72 -96.86 -4.65
CA PRO A 5 0.86 -95.96 -3.50
C PRO A 5 -0.34 -94.98 -3.32
N ILE A 6 -0.54 -94.53 -2.08
CA ILE A 6 -1.81 -94.53 -1.33
C ILE A 6 -1.86 -93.36 -0.28
N ASN A 7 -3.04 -92.73 -0.09
CA ASN A 7 -3.76 -92.20 1.12
C ASN A 7 -3.29 -91.13 2.17
N TYR A 8 -4.30 -90.29 2.55
CA TYR A 8 -4.88 -89.92 3.88
C TYR A 8 -4.35 -88.78 4.82
N VAL A 9 -5.33 -87.98 5.35
CA VAL A 9 -5.65 -87.70 6.79
C VAL A 9 -5.37 -86.31 7.46
N ARG A 10 -6.46 -85.78 8.11
CA ARG A 10 -6.64 -84.96 9.36
C ARG A 10 -6.14 -83.48 9.44
N THR A 11 -6.56 -82.57 10.34
CA THR A 11 -7.69 -82.28 11.29
C THR A 11 -7.12 -81.31 12.35
N VAL A 12 -7.72 -80.12 12.55
CA VAL A 12 -8.12 -79.46 13.82
C VAL A 12 -7.12 -79.28 15.01
N ILE A 13 -7.08 -78.05 15.57
CA ILE A 13 -6.93 -77.61 17.01
C ILE A 13 -5.57 -77.25 17.68
N LEU A 14 -5.57 -76.00 18.18
CA LEU A 14 -5.07 -75.38 19.45
C LEU A 14 -3.59 -75.40 19.90
N ALA A 15 -3.17 -74.18 20.29
CA ALA A 15 -2.65 -73.76 21.60
C ALA A 15 -1.13 -73.46 21.80
N VAL A 16 -0.90 -72.17 22.09
CA VAL A 16 -0.20 -71.60 23.27
C VAL A 16 1.33 -71.36 23.21
N CYS A 17 1.62 -70.05 23.21
CA CYS A 17 2.66 -69.28 23.92
C CYS A 17 4.16 -69.63 23.77
N SER A 18 4.96 -68.64 23.33
CA SER A 18 5.72 -67.72 24.23
C SER A 18 6.92 -67.08 23.49
N PHE A 19 7.01 -65.75 23.59
CA PHE A 19 8.20 -64.87 23.57
C PHE A 19 9.43 -65.24 22.73
N SER A 20 9.79 -64.36 21.76
CA SER A 20 11.01 -63.53 21.84
C SER A 20 11.14 -62.53 20.68
N VAL A 21 11.25 -61.26 21.09
CA VAL A 21 12.18 -60.22 20.61
C VAL A 21 12.31 -59.96 19.10
N VAL A 22 11.70 -58.83 18.73
CA VAL A 22 12.06 -57.82 17.71
C VAL A 22 13.48 -57.93 17.12
N GLN A 23 13.56 -58.19 15.80
CA GLN A 23 14.38 -57.44 14.83
C GLN A 23 14.14 -57.98 13.41
N ASN A 24 14.32 -57.09 12.42
CA ASN A 24 14.13 -57.19 10.95
C ASN A 24 12.86 -56.50 10.45
N ALA A 25 12.89 -55.51 9.56
CA ALA A 25 13.98 -54.99 8.74
C ALA A 25 13.68 -53.51 8.42
N PHE A 26 14.66 -52.61 8.63
CA PHE A 26 14.69 -51.39 7.84
C PHE A 26 15.37 -51.76 6.54
N ALA A 27 14.53 -52.00 5.52
CA ALA A 27 14.97 -51.91 4.14
C ALA A 27 15.38 -50.46 3.89
N ASP A 28 16.66 -50.27 3.56
CA ASP A 28 17.07 -49.20 2.66
C ASP A 28 16.29 -49.40 1.35
N ASP A 29 15.49 -48.42 0.94
CA ASP A 29 15.18 -48.19 -0.47
C ASP A 29 14.61 -46.77 -0.71
N ASP A 30 15.11 -46.22 -1.82
CA ASP A 30 14.60 -45.16 -2.68
C ASP A 30 14.75 -43.66 -2.31
N ALA A 31 15.54 -42.99 -3.15
CA ALA A 31 15.61 -41.54 -3.29
C ALA A 31 14.28 -40.99 -3.82
N SER A 32 13.33 -40.74 -2.91
CA SER A 32 12.01 -40.21 -3.24
C SER A 32 12.11 -38.79 -3.83
N SER A 33 11.80 -38.66 -5.12
CA SER A 33 11.58 -37.38 -5.79
C SER A 33 10.51 -36.56 -5.05
N LYS A 34 10.74 -35.26 -4.82
CA LYS A 34 9.78 -34.39 -4.14
C LYS A 34 8.40 -34.45 -4.78
N LYS A 35 7.37 -34.45 -3.95
CA LYS A 35 5.97 -34.35 -4.36
C LYS A 35 5.60 -32.92 -4.72
N THR A 36 4.92 -32.72 -5.85
CA THR A 36 4.63 -31.38 -6.38
C THR A 36 3.18 -30.97 -6.14
N VAL A 37 3.01 -29.87 -5.42
CA VAL A 37 1.72 -29.17 -5.28
C VAL A 37 1.68 -27.99 -6.24
N VAL A 38 0.63 -27.91 -7.05
CA VAL A 38 0.35 -26.73 -7.89
C VAL A 38 -0.89 -26.01 -7.36
N PHE A 39 -0.70 -24.83 -6.80
CA PHE A 39 -1.80 -23.93 -6.47
C PHE A 39 -2.22 -23.15 -7.71
N LEU A 40 -3.46 -23.34 -8.14
CA LEU A 40 -4.13 -22.47 -9.11
C LEU A 40 -4.90 -21.40 -8.36
N THR A 41 -4.61 -20.15 -8.68
CA THR A 41 -5.28 -18.98 -8.09
C THR A 41 -5.71 -17.99 -9.16
N ALA A 42 -6.55 -17.05 -8.76
CA ALA A 42 -6.87 -15.86 -9.54
C ALA A 42 -7.19 -14.73 -8.57
N ASP A 43 -6.87 -13.50 -8.96
CA ASP A 43 -7.14 -12.33 -8.12
C ASP A 43 -8.65 -12.09 -8.02
N ASP A 44 -9.18 -11.88 -6.81
CA ASP A 44 -10.60 -11.54 -6.64
C ASP A 44 -10.80 -10.07 -6.32
N LEU A 45 -10.88 -9.26 -7.38
CA LEU A 45 -11.09 -7.82 -7.26
C LEU A 45 -12.53 -7.42 -6.91
N ARG A 46 -13.44 -8.39 -6.79
CA ARG A 46 -14.89 -8.18 -6.66
C ARG A 46 -15.40 -8.38 -5.24
N HIS A 47 -14.54 -8.71 -4.28
CA HIS A 47 -14.97 -8.86 -2.89
C HIS A 47 -14.14 -7.96 -2.00
N SER A 48 -14.49 -7.88 -0.72
CA SER A 48 -13.85 -6.92 0.17
C SER A 48 -12.41 -7.30 0.50
N THR A 49 -11.54 -6.32 0.73
CA THR A 49 -10.18 -6.63 1.22
C THR A 49 -10.25 -7.46 2.50
N GLY A 50 -9.51 -8.56 2.54
CA GLY A 50 -9.52 -9.55 3.60
C GLY A 50 -10.55 -10.67 3.43
N THR A 51 -11.33 -10.67 2.33
CA THR A 51 -12.20 -11.78 1.90
C THR A 51 -11.77 -12.29 0.54
N HIS A 52 -11.71 -13.58 0.26
CA HIS A 52 -11.32 -14.14 -1.05
C HIS A 52 -9.90 -13.74 -1.51
N GLU A 53 -8.96 -13.60 -0.59
CA GLU A 53 -7.56 -13.27 -0.90
C GLU A 53 -6.85 -14.56 -1.33
N PHE A 54 -7.19 -15.02 -2.53
CA PHE A 54 -6.87 -16.35 -3.03
C PHE A 54 -5.38 -16.55 -3.27
N TYR A 55 -4.74 -15.64 -4.02
CA TYR A 55 -3.30 -15.68 -4.26
C TYR A 55 -2.53 -15.54 -2.94
N ALA A 56 -2.95 -14.61 -2.08
CA ALA A 56 -2.35 -14.41 -0.76
C ALA A 56 -2.40 -15.67 0.11
N GLY A 57 -3.55 -16.32 0.18
CA GLY A 57 -3.73 -17.53 0.99
C GLY A 57 -2.93 -18.70 0.44
N ALA A 58 -2.86 -18.86 -0.89
CA ALA A 58 -2.02 -19.88 -1.52
C ALA A 58 -0.52 -19.65 -1.24
N MET A 59 -0.04 -18.41 -1.34
CA MET A 59 1.34 -18.07 -0.99
C MET A 59 1.64 -18.33 0.50
N LEU A 60 0.68 -18.05 1.39
CA LEU A 60 0.83 -18.34 2.82
C LEU A 60 0.89 -19.85 3.11
N LEU A 61 0.02 -20.65 2.47
CA LEU A 61 0.02 -22.11 2.62
C LEU A 61 1.29 -22.74 2.03
N LYS A 62 1.73 -22.26 0.85
CA LYS A 62 3.02 -22.64 0.26
C LYS A 62 4.17 -22.38 1.23
N ASN A 63 4.25 -21.20 1.82
CA ASN A 63 5.30 -20.87 2.78
C ASN A 63 5.19 -21.73 4.05
N SER A 64 3.96 -22.01 4.50
CA SER A 64 3.73 -22.88 5.67
C SER A 64 4.21 -24.31 5.44
N LEU A 65 4.13 -24.84 4.21
CA LEU A 65 4.70 -26.15 3.83
C LEU A 65 6.23 -26.09 3.66
N ALA A 66 6.75 -25.00 3.10
CA ALA A 66 8.19 -24.82 2.89
C ALA A 66 8.95 -24.63 4.21
N GLU A 67 8.28 -24.12 5.25
CA GLU A 67 8.84 -23.90 6.59
C GLU A 67 8.45 -25.01 7.59
N SER A 68 7.70 -26.03 7.16
CA SER A 68 7.39 -27.20 8.00
C SER A 68 8.41 -28.31 7.81
N GLU A 69 8.23 -29.39 8.57
CA GLU A 69 8.99 -30.63 8.45
C GLU A 69 8.95 -31.27 7.04
N LEU A 70 8.07 -30.79 6.15
CA LEU A 70 7.87 -31.33 4.80
C LEU A 70 8.70 -30.65 3.70
N THR A 71 9.50 -29.64 4.02
CA THR A 71 10.31 -28.87 3.05
C THR A 71 11.21 -29.73 2.14
N LYS A 72 11.61 -30.91 2.63
CA LYS A 72 12.43 -31.88 1.89
C LYS A 72 11.62 -32.80 0.99
N ASN A 73 10.32 -32.94 1.23
CA ASN A 73 9.46 -33.94 0.61
C ASN A 73 8.43 -33.32 -0.34
N VAL A 74 8.15 -32.02 -0.19
CA VAL A 74 7.13 -31.30 -0.96
C VAL A 74 7.72 -30.06 -1.61
N GLU A 75 7.38 -29.84 -2.87
CA GLU A 75 7.60 -28.58 -3.56
C GLU A 75 6.28 -27.96 -4.02
N CYS A 76 6.24 -26.62 -4.10
CA CYS A 76 5.01 -25.87 -4.34
C CYS A 76 5.19 -24.84 -5.44
N LYS A 77 4.37 -24.95 -6.48
CA LYS A 77 4.20 -23.95 -7.55
C LYS A 77 2.90 -23.19 -7.33
N VAL A 78 2.90 -21.89 -7.56
CA VAL A 78 1.68 -21.07 -7.55
C VAL A 78 1.53 -20.44 -8.92
N ILE A 79 0.39 -20.66 -9.57
CA ILE A 79 0.06 -20.11 -10.88
C ILE A 79 -1.15 -19.22 -10.69
N ASN A 80 -0.96 -17.92 -10.87
CA ASN A 80 -2.03 -16.95 -10.78
C ASN A 80 -2.62 -16.65 -12.16
N ASN A 81 -3.95 -16.56 -12.25
CA ASN A 81 -4.71 -16.28 -13.47
C ASN A 81 -4.40 -17.28 -14.61
N TRP A 82 -4.38 -18.58 -14.29
CA TRP A 82 -4.08 -19.65 -15.26
C TRP A 82 -5.04 -19.66 -16.45
N ALA A 83 -4.48 -19.65 -17.67
CA ALA A 83 -5.21 -19.53 -18.93
C ALA A 83 -5.47 -20.86 -19.64
N GLY A 84 -5.21 -22.00 -18.99
CA GLY A 84 -5.44 -23.33 -19.58
C GLY A 84 -4.21 -24.02 -20.15
N ASP A 85 -3.02 -23.43 -19.98
CA ASP A 85 -1.77 -24.04 -20.43
C ASP A 85 -1.42 -25.29 -19.61
N ALA A 86 -1.56 -26.46 -20.25
CA ALA A 86 -1.31 -27.76 -19.65
C ALA A 86 0.15 -27.96 -19.22
N SER A 87 1.11 -27.33 -19.93
CA SER A 87 2.53 -27.46 -19.62
C SER A 87 2.85 -27.01 -18.20
N GLN A 88 2.12 -26.01 -17.70
CA GLN A 88 2.34 -25.45 -16.37
C GLN A 88 1.89 -26.37 -15.23
N LEU A 89 1.05 -27.37 -15.52
CA LEU A 89 0.59 -28.40 -14.58
C LEU A 89 1.39 -29.70 -14.68
N THR A 90 2.40 -29.75 -15.57
CA THR A 90 3.23 -30.94 -15.76
C THR A 90 3.95 -31.30 -14.47
N GLY A 91 3.93 -32.59 -14.11
CA GLY A 91 4.58 -33.10 -12.91
C GLY A 91 3.81 -32.87 -11.60
N ALA A 92 2.61 -32.29 -11.64
CA ALA A 92 1.80 -32.12 -10.43
C ALA A 92 1.34 -33.47 -9.84
N ASP A 93 1.56 -33.67 -8.54
CA ASP A 93 0.95 -34.76 -7.76
C ASP A 93 -0.40 -34.33 -7.16
N LEU A 94 -0.55 -33.03 -6.89
CA LEU A 94 -1.78 -32.40 -6.40
C LEU A 94 -1.97 -31.03 -7.04
N VAL A 95 -3.20 -30.75 -7.50
CA VAL A 95 -3.62 -29.40 -7.89
C VAL A 95 -4.58 -28.85 -6.84
N VAL A 96 -4.25 -27.68 -6.28
CA VAL A 96 -5.09 -26.96 -5.32
C VAL A 96 -5.78 -25.79 -6.03
N HIS A 97 -7.09 -25.86 -6.15
CA HIS A 97 -7.95 -24.85 -6.75
C HIS A 97 -8.43 -23.88 -5.67
N TYR A 98 -7.91 -22.65 -5.69
CA TYR A 98 -8.30 -21.61 -4.77
C TYR A 98 -8.47 -20.29 -5.53
N TYR A 99 -9.65 -20.09 -6.12
CA TYR A 99 -10.03 -18.94 -6.94
C TYR A 99 -11.55 -18.78 -6.96
N GLY A 100 -12.07 -17.81 -7.73
CA GLY A 100 -13.50 -17.50 -7.81
C GLY A 100 -14.37 -18.57 -8.51
N GLY A 101 -15.63 -18.68 -8.10
CA GLY A 101 -16.60 -19.65 -8.61
C GLY A 101 -17.49 -19.11 -9.73
N ASN A 102 -18.50 -19.88 -10.12
CA ASN A 102 -19.43 -19.60 -11.20
C ASN A 102 -18.70 -19.26 -12.50
N LYS A 103 -19.15 -18.25 -13.25
CA LYS A 103 -18.51 -17.82 -14.51
C LYS A 103 -17.00 -17.45 -14.42
N PHE A 104 -16.45 -17.32 -13.22
CA PHE A 104 -15.02 -17.06 -12.98
C PHE A 104 -14.22 -18.32 -12.65
N HIS A 105 -14.87 -19.47 -12.59
CA HIS A 105 -14.23 -20.75 -12.29
C HIS A 105 -13.34 -21.17 -13.46
N LEU A 106 -12.03 -21.34 -13.20
CA LEU A 106 -11.04 -21.59 -14.26
C LEU A 106 -11.29 -22.89 -15.04
N LEU A 107 -12.01 -23.87 -14.45
CA LEU A 107 -12.37 -25.10 -15.15
C LEU A 107 -13.49 -24.93 -16.17
N ASN A 108 -14.32 -23.89 -16.09
CA ASN A 108 -15.43 -23.73 -17.03
C ASN A 108 -14.95 -23.63 -18.49
N LYS A 109 -13.69 -23.20 -18.71
CA LYS A 109 -13.04 -23.20 -20.03
C LYS A 109 -11.95 -24.27 -20.19
N ASN A 110 -11.52 -24.91 -19.11
CA ASN A 110 -10.29 -25.73 -19.07
C ASN A 110 -10.45 -27.09 -18.35
N HIS A 111 -11.67 -27.54 -18.03
CA HIS A 111 -11.90 -28.75 -17.25
C HIS A 111 -11.29 -30.00 -17.88
N GLN A 112 -11.20 -30.06 -19.22
CA GLN A 112 -10.58 -31.20 -19.93
C GLN A 112 -9.08 -31.34 -19.65
N VAL A 113 -8.36 -30.22 -19.49
CA VAL A 113 -6.93 -30.23 -19.15
C VAL A 113 -6.72 -30.85 -17.78
N VAL A 114 -7.52 -30.42 -16.80
CA VAL A 114 -7.45 -30.94 -15.43
C VAL A 114 -7.99 -32.38 -15.35
N ARG A 115 -9.02 -32.72 -16.13
CA ARG A 115 -9.52 -34.10 -16.25
C ARG A 115 -8.44 -35.06 -16.69
N SER A 116 -7.62 -34.69 -17.68
CA SER A 116 -6.50 -35.53 -18.13
C SER A 116 -5.47 -35.85 -17.04
N LEU A 117 -5.31 -34.96 -16.06
CA LEU A 117 -4.44 -35.16 -14.90
C LEU A 117 -5.14 -36.01 -13.83
N ALA A 118 -6.39 -35.68 -13.53
CA ALA A 118 -7.20 -36.42 -12.57
C ALA A 118 -7.36 -37.88 -12.98
N ASP A 119 -7.58 -38.18 -14.26
CA ASP A 119 -7.69 -39.54 -14.79
C ASP A 119 -6.38 -40.33 -14.61
N LYS A 120 -5.22 -39.65 -14.63
CA LYS A 120 -3.88 -40.21 -14.32
C LYS A 120 -3.61 -40.33 -12.81
N GLY A 121 -4.59 -40.06 -11.96
CA GLY A 121 -4.47 -40.19 -10.51
C GLY A 121 -3.80 -39.00 -9.81
N VAL A 122 -3.67 -37.86 -10.48
CA VAL A 122 -3.26 -36.58 -9.85
C VAL A 122 -4.39 -36.08 -8.96
N SER A 123 -4.08 -35.84 -7.69
CA SER A 123 -5.05 -35.43 -6.68
C SER A 123 -5.57 -34.01 -6.92
N GLN A 124 -6.79 -33.73 -6.48
CA GLN A 124 -7.46 -32.44 -6.67
C GLN A 124 -8.02 -31.91 -5.35
N MET A 125 -7.72 -30.67 -5.00
CA MET A 125 -8.27 -30.01 -3.82
C MET A 125 -9.00 -28.72 -4.19
N PHE A 126 -10.25 -28.58 -3.76
CA PHE A 126 -11.05 -27.39 -4.01
C PHE A 126 -11.27 -26.59 -2.73
N MET A 127 -11.11 -25.27 -2.82
CA MET A 127 -11.21 -24.40 -1.67
C MET A 127 -12.18 -23.25 -1.93
N HIS A 128 -13.05 -23.01 -0.95
CA HIS A 128 -14.01 -21.92 -0.94
C HIS A 128 -14.84 -21.85 -2.23
N TYR A 129 -14.72 -20.78 -3.01
CA TYR A 129 -15.47 -20.58 -4.24
C TYR A 129 -15.11 -21.54 -5.37
N ALA A 130 -13.95 -22.20 -5.33
CA ALA A 130 -13.63 -23.24 -6.30
C ALA A 130 -14.55 -24.47 -6.13
N CYS A 131 -15.25 -24.61 -5.01
CA CYS A 131 -16.26 -25.65 -4.83
C CYS A 131 -17.56 -25.39 -5.62
N ASP A 132 -17.72 -24.21 -6.24
CA ASP A 132 -18.91 -23.76 -6.98
C ASP A 132 -18.55 -23.43 -8.44
N PRO A 133 -18.49 -24.43 -9.35
CA PRO A 133 -18.14 -24.19 -10.75
C PRO A 133 -19.24 -23.48 -11.55
N GLY A 134 -20.50 -23.88 -11.35
CA GLY A 134 -21.68 -23.25 -11.94
C GLY A 134 -21.93 -23.59 -13.42
N SER A 135 -21.23 -24.59 -13.98
CA SER A 135 -21.51 -25.18 -15.30
C SER A 135 -21.77 -26.67 -15.16
N ALA A 136 -22.63 -27.26 -15.98
CA ALA A 136 -23.00 -28.68 -15.83
C ALA A 136 -21.80 -29.61 -15.95
N GLU A 137 -20.87 -29.31 -16.87
CA GLU A 137 -19.67 -30.08 -17.15
C GLU A 137 -18.66 -29.97 -16.00
N SER A 138 -18.43 -28.76 -15.48
CA SER A 138 -17.47 -28.57 -14.38
C SER A 138 -18.05 -28.99 -13.04
N ASP A 139 -19.37 -28.82 -12.81
CA ASP A 139 -20.07 -29.35 -11.64
C ASP A 139 -19.89 -30.86 -11.58
N LYS A 140 -20.12 -31.55 -12.70
CA LYS A 140 -19.88 -32.99 -12.81
C LYS A 140 -18.41 -33.34 -12.56
N ALA A 141 -17.46 -32.62 -13.15
CA ALA A 141 -16.04 -32.91 -12.97
C ALA A 141 -15.59 -32.76 -11.51
N VAL A 142 -15.95 -31.67 -10.83
CA VAL A 142 -15.60 -31.43 -9.42
C VAL A 142 -16.27 -32.45 -8.50
N LYS A 143 -17.54 -32.79 -8.79
CA LYS A 143 -18.28 -33.83 -8.06
C LYS A 143 -17.62 -35.21 -8.23
N ASP A 144 -17.27 -35.60 -9.46
CA ASP A 144 -16.58 -36.87 -9.74
C ASP A 144 -15.28 -37.01 -8.94
N TRP A 145 -14.49 -35.93 -8.84
CA TRP A 145 -13.18 -35.95 -8.19
C TRP A 145 -13.25 -35.92 -6.67
N THR A 146 -14.12 -35.09 -6.10
CA THR A 146 -14.15 -34.86 -4.64
C THR A 146 -15.29 -35.58 -3.93
N GLY A 147 -16.28 -36.07 -4.68
CA GLY A 147 -17.49 -36.70 -4.15
C GLY A 147 -18.63 -35.72 -3.83
N GLY A 148 -18.42 -34.41 -3.99
CA GLY A 148 -19.43 -33.39 -3.74
C GLY A 148 -19.16 -32.06 -4.42
N VAL A 149 -20.20 -31.31 -4.75
CA VAL A 149 -20.06 -30.00 -5.38
C VAL A 149 -21.10 -29.03 -4.86
N TYR A 150 -20.77 -27.74 -4.79
CA TYR A 150 -21.79 -26.71 -4.57
C TYR A 150 -22.69 -26.67 -5.80
N LYS A 151 -24.00 -26.84 -5.60
CA LYS A 151 -24.97 -26.79 -6.68
C LYS A 151 -25.87 -25.57 -6.55
N ASP A 152 -25.86 -24.71 -7.57
CA ASP A 152 -26.73 -23.53 -7.59
C ASP A 152 -28.20 -23.92 -7.34
N LYS A 153 -28.91 -23.10 -6.56
CA LYS A 153 -30.29 -23.31 -6.08
C LYS A 153 -30.53 -24.52 -5.17
N PHE A 154 -29.53 -25.37 -4.93
CA PHE A 154 -29.61 -26.48 -3.96
C PHE A 154 -28.76 -26.19 -2.72
N SER A 155 -27.51 -25.80 -2.91
CA SER A 155 -26.57 -25.45 -1.85
C SER A 155 -26.76 -24.02 -1.35
N SER A 156 -26.14 -23.69 -0.20
CA SER A 156 -26.18 -22.36 0.40
C SER A 156 -24.81 -21.93 0.92
N ASN A 157 -24.47 -20.65 0.76
CA ASN A 157 -23.24 -20.04 1.26
C ASN A 157 -23.48 -19.00 2.39
N PRO A 158 -23.92 -19.41 3.58
CA PRO A 158 -24.09 -18.51 4.73
C PRO A 158 -22.75 -18.17 5.40
N VAL A 159 -22.69 -17.00 6.05
CA VAL A 159 -21.64 -16.70 7.04
C VAL A 159 -22.11 -17.12 8.42
N TRP A 160 -21.41 -18.05 9.07
CA TRP A 160 -21.72 -18.53 10.42
C TRP A 160 -20.45 -18.98 11.15
N THR A 161 -20.54 -19.08 12.47
CA THR A 161 -19.45 -19.63 13.30
C THR A 161 -19.64 -21.13 13.38
N ILE A 162 -18.73 -21.88 12.78
CA ILE A 162 -18.75 -23.33 12.94
C ILE A 162 -18.27 -23.69 14.34
N ASP A 163 -18.93 -24.67 14.94
CA ASP A 163 -18.43 -25.44 16.07
C ASP A 163 -17.94 -26.78 15.51
N ALA A 164 -16.65 -26.86 15.19
CA ALA A 164 -16.10 -27.88 14.30
C ALA A 164 -16.16 -29.27 14.94
N GLN A 165 -16.99 -30.14 14.35
CA GLN A 165 -17.03 -31.57 14.67
C GLN A 165 -16.12 -32.31 13.69
N LEU A 166 -15.03 -32.84 14.23
CA LEU A 166 -14.00 -33.56 13.49
C LEU A 166 -14.31 -35.06 13.49
N THR A 167 -14.23 -35.69 12.33
CA THR A 167 -14.37 -37.15 12.16
C THR A 167 -13.00 -37.83 12.20
N ALA A 168 -12.98 -39.16 12.27
CA ALA A 168 -11.73 -39.91 12.19
C ALA A 168 -11.19 -39.90 10.74
N HIS A 169 -10.23 -39.02 10.48
CA HIS A 169 -9.58 -38.89 9.18
C HIS A 169 -8.13 -38.41 9.38
N PRO A 170 -7.13 -38.88 8.60
CA PRO A 170 -5.75 -38.40 8.72
C PRO A 170 -5.61 -36.87 8.63
N ILE A 171 -6.49 -36.23 7.87
CA ILE A 171 -6.58 -34.75 7.76
C ILE A 171 -6.78 -34.07 9.13
N ASN A 172 -7.40 -34.75 10.09
CA ASN A 172 -7.66 -34.24 11.44
C ASN A 172 -6.55 -34.59 12.46
N ASN A 173 -5.45 -35.24 12.04
CA ASN A 173 -4.36 -35.55 12.96
C ASN A 173 -3.78 -34.28 13.60
N GLY A 174 -3.73 -34.28 14.94
CA GLY A 174 -3.27 -33.16 15.76
C GLY A 174 -4.05 -31.84 15.59
N VAL A 175 -5.26 -31.89 15.03
CA VAL A 175 -6.19 -30.76 14.95
C VAL A 175 -7.13 -30.85 16.16
N ASP A 176 -7.08 -29.83 17.01
CA ASP A 176 -8.01 -29.72 18.14
C ASP A 176 -9.36 -29.17 17.68
N GLN A 177 -10.42 -29.40 18.47
CA GLN A 177 -11.69 -28.75 18.23
C GLN A 177 -11.54 -27.22 18.25
N TYR A 178 -12.18 -26.55 17.30
CA TYR A 178 -12.11 -25.10 17.17
C TYR A 178 -13.45 -24.50 16.75
N GLN A 179 -13.62 -23.22 17.12
CA GLN A 179 -14.72 -22.40 16.62
C GLN A 179 -14.17 -21.35 15.65
N LEU A 180 -14.78 -21.26 14.47
CA LEU A 180 -14.30 -20.36 13.44
C LEU A 180 -15.45 -19.76 12.63
N LYS A 181 -15.50 -18.42 12.59
CA LYS A 181 -16.44 -17.70 11.74
C LYS A 181 -15.90 -17.63 10.33
N ASP A 182 -16.64 -18.17 9.38
CA ASP A 182 -16.31 -18.13 7.95
C ASP A 182 -17.58 -18.14 7.09
N GLU A 183 -17.44 -18.01 5.77
CA GLU A 183 -18.54 -18.30 4.83
C GLU A 183 -18.57 -19.79 4.48
N TRP A 184 -19.04 -20.60 5.43
CA TRP A 184 -19.10 -22.05 5.31
C TRP A 184 -20.31 -22.50 4.49
N TYR A 185 -20.06 -23.07 3.31
CA TYR A 185 -21.13 -23.56 2.43
C TYR A 185 -21.68 -24.89 2.93
N MET A 186 -22.96 -25.10 2.66
CA MET A 186 -23.72 -26.21 3.22
C MET A 186 -24.80 -26.70 2.25
N ASN A 187 -25.41 -27.84 2.58
CA ASN A 187 -26.28 -28.59 1.68
C ASN A 187 -25.58 -28.86 0.34
N ILE A 188 -24.36 -29.38 0.42
CA ILE A 188 -23.52 -29.72 -0.74
C ILE A 188 -24.15 -30.92 -1.46
N ASP A 189 -24.15 -30.88 -2.79
CA ASP A 189 -24.66 -31.98 -3.61
C ASP A 189 -23.61 -33.10 -3.69
N PHE A 190 -23.77 -34.11 -2.84
CA PHE A 190 -22.88 -35.27 -2.79
C PHE A 190 -23.30 -36.37 -3.76
N GLU A 191 -22.35 -37.20 -4.19
CA GLU A 191 -22.65 -38.40 -5.00
C GLU A 191 -23.41 -39.46 -4.20
N SER A 192 -23.20 -39.48 -2.89
CA SER A 192 -23.81 -40.40 -1.94
C SER A 192 -23.83 -39.79 -0.54
N ASP A 193 -24.61 -40.36 0.37
CA ASP A 193 -24.56 -39.98 1.77
C ASP A 193 -23.16 -40.12 2.36
N LEU A 194 -22.73 -39.11 3.11
CA LEU A 194 -21.42 -39.05 3.72
C LEU A 194 -21.27 -40.04 4.86
N LYS A 195 -20.08 -40.64 4.97
CA LYS A 195 -19.72 -41.44 6.13
C LYS A 195 -19.15 -40.55 7.23
N PHE A 196 -19.69 -40.75 8.43
CA PHE A 196 -19.24 -40.14 9.69
C PHE A 196 -18.57 -41.22 10.53
N THR A 197 -17.45 -41.75 10.05
CA THR A 197 -16.79 -42.90 10.68
C THR A 197 -15.96 -42.46 11.89
N LYS A 198 -15.80 -43.38 12.85
CA LYS A 198 -14.79 -43.30 13.92
C LYS A 198 -13.51 -44.07 13.58
N THR A 199 -13.44 -44.64 12.38
CA THR A 199 -12.34 -45.46 11.86
C THR A 199 -11.85 -44.88 10.54
N ALA A 200 -10.59 -45.15 10.17
CA ALA A 200 -9.99 -44.61 8.96
C ALA A 200 -10.85 -44.87 7.70
N PRO A 201 -10.91 -43.89 6.76
CA PRO A 201 -11.74 -43.95 5.56
C PRO A 201 -11.35 -45.13 4.65
N LYS A 202 -12.34 -45.71 3.96
CA LYS A 202 -12.14 -46.71 2.89
C LYS A 202 -12.14 -46.04 1.51
N ALA A 203 -11.35 -46.58 0.59
CA ALA A 203 -11.27 -46.08 -0.79
C ALA A 203 -12.62 -46.24 -1.54
N GLY A 204 -12.93 -45.29 -2.42
CA GLY A 204 -14.16 -45.27 -3.22
C GLY A 204 -15.36 -44.59 -2.55
N GLU A 205 -15.27 -44.21 -1.28
CA GLU A 205 -16.33 -43.50 -0.55
C GLU A 205 -15.98 -42.03 -0.31
N THR A 206 -17.00 -41.16 -0.22
CA THR A 206 -16.86 -39.77 0.20
C THR A 206 -17.04 -39.66 1.71
N HIS A 207 -16.02 -39.12 2.38
CA HIS A 207 -15.93 -39.02 3.84
C HIS A 207 -16.13 -37.59 4.29
N CYS A 208 -16.97 -37.40 5.32
CA CYS A 208 -16.98 -36.14 6.04
C CYS A 208 -15.66 -36.01 6.78
N VAL A 209 -14.95 -34.88 6.64
CA VAL A 209 -13.75 -34.52 7.43
C VAL A 209 -14.14 -33.58 8.56
N MET A 210 -15.03 -32.63 8.29
CA MET A 210 -15.52 -31.66 9.26
C MET A 210 -16.94 -31.22 8.95
N HIS A 211 -17.78 -31.17 9.99
CA HIS A 211 -19.13 -30.61 9.94
C HIS A 211 -19.41 -29.70 11.13
N GLY A 212 -20.45 -28.87 11.03
CA GLY A 212 -20.93 -28.10 12.18
C GLY A 212 -22.00 -28.83 12.99
N THR A 213 -22.41 -28.22 14.09
CA THR A 213 -23.50 -28.70 14.93
C THR A 213 -24.83 -28.06 14.56
N HIS A 214 -25.93 -28.76 14.87
CA HIS A 214 -27.27 -28.21 14.74
C HIS A 214 -27.46 -26.91 15.54
N GLU A 215 -26.93 -26.86 16.77
CA GLU A 215 -27.02 -25.67 17.62
C GLU A 215 -26.27 -24.46 17.05
N ALA A 216 -25.13 -24.68 16.37
CA ALA A 216 -24.36 -23.60 15.74
C ALA A 216 -25.13 -22.90 14.60
N VAL A 217 -26.11 -23.57 14.00
CA VAL A 217 -26.90 -23.03 12.88
C VAL A 217 -28.32 -22.62 13.27
N LYS A 218 -28.71 -22.86 14.52
CA LYS A 218 -30.05 -22.59 15.04
C LYS A 218 -30.38 -21.10 14.96
N GLY A 219 -31.55 -20.78 14.41
CA GLY A 219 -32.01 -19.40 14.23
C GLY A 219 -31.39 -18.65 13.06
N ILE A 220 -30.49 -19.27 12.28
CA ILE A 220 -29.93 -18.64 11.07
C ILE A 220 -30.89 -18.85 9.90
N GLY A 221 -31.68 -17.81 9.57
CA GLY A 221 -32.76 -17.89 8.58
C GLY A 221 -32.32 -18.25 7.14
N LYS A 222 -31.06 -18.00 6.74
CA LYS A 222 -30.53 -18.46 5.44
C LYS A 222 -30.31 -19.98 5.42
N ILE A 223 -29.99 -20.57 6.57
CA ILE A 223 -29.76 -22.00 6.73
C ILE A 223 -31.09 -22.74 6.83
N LYS A 224 -31.97 -22.28 7.72
CA LYS A 224 -33.32 -22.84 7.90
C LYS A 224 -34.10 -22.96 6.58
N ARG A 225 -33.95 -21.99 5.67
CA ARG A 225 -34.62 -21.99 4.35
C ARG A 225 -34.18 -23.12 3.43
N VAL A 226 -32.97 -23.64 3.60
CA VAL A 226 -32.37 -24.64 2.68
C VAL A 226 -32.44 -26.04 3.29
N VAL A 227 -32.22 -26.16 4.60
CA VAL A 227 -32.09 -27.47 5.28
C VAL A 227 -33.10 -27.67 6.41
N GLY A 228 -34.04 -26.74 6.59
CA GLY A 228 -35.10 -26.82 7.60
C GLY A 228 -34.63 -26.56 9.03
N ASP A 229 -35.51 -26.87 9.99
CA ASP A 229 -35.25 -26.68 11.42
C ASP A 229 -34.42 -27.79 12.06
N LYS A 230 -34.14 -28.88 11.34
CA LYS A 230 -33.37 -30.03 11.85
C LYS A 230 -32.43 -30.56 10.75
N PRO A 231 -31.42 -29.78 10.33
CA PRO A 231 -30.45 -30.22 9.35
C PRO A 231 -29.71 -31.48 9.78
N THR A 232 -29.44 -32.37 8.83
CA THR A 232 -28.60 -33.55 9.04
C THR A 232 -27.12 -33.15 9.09
N ASN A 233 -26.26 -34.01 9.64
CA ASN A 233 -24.82 -33.74 9.65
C ASN A 233 -24.24 -33.64 8.24
N SER A 234 -24.73 -34.43 7.27
CA SER A 234 -24.32 -34.34 5.85
C SER A 234 -24.63 -32.96 5.28
N GLN A 235 -25.79 -32.40 5.61
CA GLN A 235 -26.17 -31.06 5.20
C GLN A 235 -25.29 -29.97 5.84
N LEU A 236 -24.67 -30.26 6.99
CA LEU A 236 -23.76 -29.37 7.72
C LEU A 236 -22.27 -29.67 7.47
N THR A 237 -21.93 -30.59 6.56
CA THR A 237 -20.55 -30.89 6.19
C THR A 237 -19.96 -29.75 5.38
N VAL A 238 -18.78 -29.29 5.77
CA VAL A 238 -18.07 -28.15 5.17
C VAL A 238 -16.66 -28.52 4.69
N PHE A 239 -16.17 -29.71 5.07
CA PHE A 239 -14.93 -30.29 4.60
C PHE A 239 -15.15 -31.79 4.37
N TRP A 240 -14.86 -32.28 3.17
CA TRP A 240 -14.94 -33.68 2.81
C TRP A 240 -13.73 -34.12 1.96
N ALA A 241 -13.54 -35.43 1.87
CA ALA A 241 -12.49 -36.05 1.11
C ALA A 241 -12.95 -37.38 0.51
N LYS A 242 -12.38 -37.76 -0.63
CA LYS A 242 -12.64 -39.01 -1.36
C LYS A 242 -11.34 -39.55 -1.92
N GLU A 243 -11.14 -40.85 -1.85
CA GLU A 243 -10.09 -41.53 -2.62
C GLU A 243 -10.75 -42.20 -3.82
N ASN A 244 -10.37 -41.79 -5.03
CA ASN A 244 -10.94 -42.28 -6.28
C ASN A 244 -10.35 -43.65 -6.65
N GLN A 245 -11.05 -44.40 -7.49
CA GLN A 245 -10.64 -45.75 -7.89
C GLN A 245 -9.29 -45.78 -8.62
N ASN A 246 -8.91 -44.70 -9.30
CA ASN A 246 -7.61 -44.55 -9.94
C ASN A 246 -6.49 -44.12 -8.97
N GLY A 247 -6.76 -44.13 -7.66
CA GLY A 247 -5.84 -43.74 -6.61
C GLY A 247 -5.64 -42.22 -6.45
N GLY A 248 -6.29 -41.38 -7.26
CA GLY A 248 -6.28 -39.93 -7.06
C GLY A 248 -7.14 -39.53 -5.86
N ARG A 249 -6.66 -38.59 -5.03
CA ARG A 249 -7.40 -38.11 -3.85
C ARG A 249 -8.07 -36.77 -4.14
N GLY A 250 -9.36 -36.70 -3.86
CA GLY A 250 -10.16 -35.49 -3.97
C GLY A 250 -10.47 -34.92 -2.60
N MET A 251 -10.34 -33.61 -2.42
CA MET A 251 -10.77 -32.93 -1.20
C MET A 251 -11.47 -31.63 -1.54
N ALA A 252 -12.39 -31.22 -0.67
CA ALA A 252 -12.95 -29.89 -0.75
C ALA A 252 -13.29 -29.32 0.62
N VAL A 253 -12.95 -28.05 0.83
CA VAL A 253 -13.25 -27.30 2.04
C VAL A 253 -13.86 -25.95 1.67
N THR A 254 -14.99 -25.61 2.29
CA THR A 254 -15.77 -24.42 1.89
C THR A 254 -15.28 -23.13 2.58
N GLY A 255 -14.44 -23.27 3.61
CA GLY A 255 -13.80 -22.16 4.33
C GLY A 255 -12.64 -21.53 3.58
N GLY A 256 -12.06 -20.47 4.17
CA GLY A 256 -11.05 -19.64 3.51
C GLY A 256 -11.66 -18.41 2.82
N HIS A 257 -12.88 -18.01 3.19
CA HIS A 257 -13.45 -16.74 2.77
C HIS A 257 -12.68 -15.60 3.45
N PHE A 258 -12.58 -15.58 4.78
CA PHE A 258 -11.79 -14.56 5.49
C PHE A 258 -10.30 -14.91 5.52
N HIS A 259 -9.46 -14.09 4.89
CA HIS A 259 -8.02 -14.35 4.82
C HIS A 259 -7.35 -14.42 6.22
N ALA A 260 -7.83 -13.70 7.23
CA ALA A 260 -7.29 -13.82 8.58
C ALA A 260 -7.55 -15.17 9.26
N ASN A 261 -8.44 -16.01 8.72
CA ASN A 261 -8.64 -17.34 9.26
C ASN A 261 -7.40 -18.22 9.07
N TRP A 262 -6.49 -17.87 8.16
CA TRP A 262 -5.15 -18.49 8.10
C TRP A 262 -4.31 -18.25 9.36
N GLY A 263 -4.66 -17.25 10.19
CA GLY A 263 -4.09 -17.05 11.51
C GLY A 263 -4.58 -18.05 12.56
N ASN A 264 -5.69 -18.75 12.34
CA ASN A 264 -6.13 -19.84 13.20
C ASN A 264 -5.26 -21.07 12.90
N GLU A 265 -4.47 -21.47 13.88
CA GLU A 265 -3.51 -22.56 13.74
C GLU A 265 -4.17 -23.90 13.46
N GLN A 266 -5.32 -24.19 14.09
CA GLN A 266 -6.01 -25.47 13.93
C GLN A 266 -6.62 -25.60 12.52
N PHE A 267 -7.28 -24.55 12.03
CA PHE A 267 -7.80 -24.54 10.66
C PHE A 267 -6.68 -24.59 9.61
N ARG A 268 -5.59 -23.82 9.82
CA ARG A 268 -4.42 -23.88 8.93
C ARG A 268 -3.78 -25.27 8.93
N LYS A 269 -3.57 -25.89 10.10
CA LYS A 269 -3.05 -27.25 10.24
C LYS A 269 -3.92 -28.27 9.51
N GLN A 270 -5.24 -28.19 9.67
CA GLN A 270 -6.18 -29.08 8.99
C GLN A 270 -6.09 -28.98 7.45
N VAL A 271 -5.93 -27.77 6.91
CA VAL A 271 -5.73 -27.57 5.46
C VAL A 271 -4.37 -28.08 5.00
N LEU A 272 -3.30 -27.89 5.79
CA LEU A 272 -1.97 -28.43 5.48
C LEU A 272 -1.98 -29.96 5.50
N ASN A 273 -2.61 -30.57 6.51
CA ASN A 273 -2.81 -32.02 6.58
C ASN A 273 -3.56 -32.55 5.36
N ALA A 274 -4.57 -31.81 4.87
CA ALA A 274 -5.26 -32.16 3.63
C ALA A 274 -4.34 -32.13 2.42
N ILE A 275 -3.53 -31.09 2.25
CA ILE A 275 -2.55 -31.03 1.14
C ILE A 275 -1.62 -32.26 1.19
N VAL A 276 -1.11 -32.62 2.35
CA VAL A 276 -0.21 -33.77 2.55
C VAL A 276 -0.91 -35.09 2.25
N TRP A 277 -2.13 -35.25 2.74
CA TRP A 277 -2.96 -36.41 2.43
C TRP A 277 -3.22 -36.53 0.92
N GLY A 278 -3.47 -35.40 0.24
CA GLY A 278 -3.65 -35.33 -1.21
C GLY A 278 -2.39 -35.72 -2.00
N LEU A 279 -1.20 -35.39 -1.48
CA LEU A 279 0.08 -35.84 -2.01
C LEU A 279 0.35 -37.33 -1.79
N LYS A 280 -0.57 -38.04 -1.13
CA LYS A 280 -0.46 -39.46 -0.76
C LYS A 280 0.70 -39.73 0.19
N LEU A 281 1.04 -38.72 1.00
CA LEU A 281 2.00 -38.82 2.09
C LEU A 281 1.27 -39.08 3.41
N ASP A 282 1.97 -39.68 4.36
CA ASP A 282 1.44 -39.88 5.71
C ASP A 282 1.33 -38.53 6.43
N VAL A 283 0.13 -38.26 6.97
CA VAL A 283 -0.08 -37.09 7.82
C VAL A 283 0.41 -37.45 9.24
N PRO A 284 1.40 -36.73 9.80
CA PRO A 284 1.91 -37.01 11.14
C PRO A 284 0.80 -37.01 12.19
N ALA A 285 0.93 -37.81 13.24
CA ALA A 285 -0.09 -37.92 14.30
C ALA A 285 -0.39 -36.58 14.99
N GLN A 286 0.62 -35.72 15.12
CA GLN A 286 0.52 -34.35 15.66
C GLN A 286 0.08 -33.30 14.63
N GLY A 287 -0.16 -33.72 13.39
CA GLY A 287 -0.40 -32.86 12.23
C GLY A 287 0.82 -32.05 11.82
N ILE A 288 0.71 -31.32 10.71
CA ILE A 288 1.80 -30.49 10.20
C ILE A 288 2.06 -29.30 11.11
N VAL A 289 3.31 -29.15 11.55
CA VAL A 289 3.75 -28.00 12.36
C VAL A 289 4.26 -26.92 11.42
N SER A 290 3.54 -25.79 11.37
CA SER A 290 3.96 -24.62 10.60
C SER A 290 4.21 -23.42 11.51
N PRO A 291 5.15 -22.52 11.17
CA PRO A 291 5.40 -21.32 11.96
C PRO A 291 4.13 -20.49 12.20
N ARG A 292 4.15 -19.76 13.31
CA ARG A 292 3.04 -18.88 13.68
C ARG A 292 2.87 -17.78 12.64
N VAL A 293 1.68 -17.75 12.02
CA VAL A 293 1.32 -16.69 11.08
C VAL A 293 1.25 -15.33 11.79
N THR A 294 2.08 -14.39 11.33
CA THR A 294 2.11 -13.02 11.84
C THR A 294 1.18 -12.09 11.04
N PRO A 295 0.81 -10.92 11.58
CA PRO A 295 0.06 -9.93 10.80
C PRO A 295 0.78 -9.40 9.56
N ALA A 296 2.12 -9.55 9.46
CA ALA A 296 2.87 -9.20 8.25
C ALA A 296 2.67 -10.27 7.17
N MET A 297 2.69 -11.55 7.55
CA MET A 297 2.43 -12.68 6.64
C MET A 297 1.01 -12.63 6.07
N LEU A 298 -0.01 -12.31 6.89
CA LEU A 298 -1.40 -12.11 6.43
C LEU A 298 -1.62 -10.88 5.54
N ARG A 299 -0.63 -9.98 5.43
CA ARG A 299 -0.69 -8.80 4.56
C ARG A 299 0.14 -8.96 3.29
N ALA A 300 1.04 -9.94 3.27
CA ALA A 300 1.84 -10.24 2.10
C ALA A 300 0.93 -10.79 1.00
N ASN A 301 1.17 -10.37 -0.25
CA ASN A 301 0.51 -10.92 -1.44
C ASN A 301 -1.02 -10.77 -1.49
N MET A 302 -1.64 -9.91 -0.65
CA MET A 302 -3.07 -9.59 -0.73
C MET A 302 -3.42 -8.94 -2.08
N ASP A 303 -4.61 -9.26 -2.61
CA ASP A 303 -5.08 -8.79 -3.90
C ASP A 303 -5.26 -7.26 -3.89
N GLU A 304 -4.82 -6.59 -4.96
CA GLU A 304 -4.93 -5.15 -5.10
C GLU A 304 -6.32 -4.75 -5.64
N ARG A 305 -7.31 -4.61 -4.75
CA ARG A 305 -8.71 -4.34 -5.13
C ARG A 305 -9.02 -2.85 -5.28
N LYS A 306 -9.74 -2.49 -6.36
CA LYS A 306 -10.34 -1.15 -6.54
C LYS A 306 -11.37 -0.88 -5.42
N LYS A 307 -11.44 0.34 -4.85
CA LYS A 307 -12.35 0.62 -3.72
C LYS A 307 -13.81 0.41 -4.12
N GLY A 308 -14.50 -0.50 -3.42
CA GLY A 308 -15.96 -0.68 -3.60
C GLY A 308 -16.57 -1.76 -2.71
N PHE A 309 -15.83 -2.82 -2.40
CA PHE A 309 -16.35 -3.91 -1.57
C PHE A 309 -16.03 -3.71 -0.08
N LYS A 310 -17.08 -3.65 0.75
CA LYS A 310 -17.02 -3.37 2.19
C LYS A 310 -16.26 -4.48 2.93
N LYS A 311 -15.16 -4.15 3.63
CA LYS A 311 -14.46 -5.03 4.59
C LYS A 311 -15.45 -5.84 5.42
N VAL A 312 -15.41 -7.16 5.34
CA VAL A 312 -16.02 -8.00 6.37
C VAL A 312 -15.07 -8.04 7.57
N GLY A 313 -15.60 -7.73 8.76
CA GLY A 313 -14.82 -7.60 9.98
C GLY A 313 -14.21 -8.94 10.42
N GLN A 314 -12.89 -9.03 10.37
CA GLN A 314 -12.11 -10.10 10.99
C GLN A 314 -12.02 -9.84 12.50
N SER A 315 -12.71 -10.66 13.30
CA SER A 315 -12.52 -10.75 14.75
C SER A 315 -11.47 -11.83 15.04
N ALA A 316 -10.22 -11.43 15.31
CA ALA A 316 -9.23 -12.32 15.90
C ALA A 316 -9.50 -12.41 17.41
N GLN A 317 -10.02 -13.55 17.87
CA GLN A 317 -10.05 -13.92 19.28
C GLN A 317 -8.63 -14.34 19.71
N SER A 318 -8.08 -13.67 20.71
CA SER A 318 -6.90 -14.13 21.44
C SER A 318 -7.34 -15.02 22.60
N THR A 319 -6.89 -16.26 22.62
CA THR A 319 -6.99 -17.19 23.75
C THR A 319 -6.10 -16.73 24.91
N LYS A 320 -6.67 -16.66 26.11
CA LYS A 320 -5.96 -16.79 27.39
C LYS A 320 -6.75 -17.79 28.24
N MET A 321 -6.14 -18.94 28.53
CA MET A 321 -6.50 -19.80 29.67
C MET A 321 -6.34 -18.96 30.96
N THR A 322 -7.14 -19.09 32.03
CA THR A 322 -7.36 -20.30 32.85
C THR A 322 -8.59 -20.15 33.78
N ALA A 323 -9.08 -21.32 34.20
CA ALA A 323 -9.70 -21.66 35.50
C ALA A 323 -11.16 -21.25 35.82
N ASP A 324 -12.00 -22.29 35.76
CA ASP A 324 -13.01 -22.73 36.73
C ASP A 324 -14.32 -21.98 37.02
N ALA A 325 -15.35 -22.84 36.95
CA ALA A 325 -16.57 -22.93 37.75
C ALA A 325 -17.75 -21.97 37.47
N ALA A 326 -18.85 -22.64 37.13
CA ALA A 326 -20.19 -22.15 36.88
C ALA A 326 -20.88 -21.57 38.13
N GLU A 327 -21.86 -20.67 37.96
CA GLU A 327 -23.27 -20.98 38.26
C GLU A 327 -24.26 -19.82 37.94
N LYS A 328 -25.33 -20.20 37.21
CA LYS A 328 -26.77 -19.93 37.40
C LYS A 328 -27.37 -18.49 37.37
N LYS A 329 -28.20 -18.32 36.32
CA LYS A 329 -29.65 -17.99 36.29
C LYS A 329 -30.19 -16.54 36.42
N ASN A 330 -30.98 -16.23 35.37
CA ASN A 330 -32.27 -15.53 35.28
C ASN A 330 -32.38 -14.03 34.88
N PRO A 331 -33.44 -13.66 34.12
CA PRO A 331 -33.57 -12.41 33.34
C PRO A 331 -34.64 -11.47 33.95
N PRO A 332 -35.21 -10.48 33.23
CA PRO A 332 -34.62 -9.27 32.64
C PRO A 332 -35.29 -7.99 33.20
N LYS A 333 -34.60 -6.84 33.28
CA LYS A 333 -35.28 -5.53 33.31
C LYS A 333 -34.54 -4.45 32.51
N ARG A 334 -35.28 -3.85 31.58
CA ARG A 334 -34.98 -2.61 30.85
C ARG A 334 -34.58 -1.52 31.85
N ASN A 335 -33.39 -0.94 31.67
CA ASN A 335 -33.07 0.41 32.13
C ASN A 335 -32.00 1.00 31.20
N ALA A 336 -32.13 2.29 30.93
CA ALA A 336 -31.45 3.07 29.90
C ALA A 336 -29.94 2.80 29.78
N ARG A 337 -29.46 2.49 28.56
CA ARG A 337 -28.03 2.34 28.29
C ARG A 337 -27.33 3.70 28.36
N LYS A 338 -26.53 3.88 29.41
CA LYS A 338 -25.37 4.80 29.43
C LYS A 338 -24.46 4.52 28.20
N PRO A 339 -23.82 5.54 27.61
CA PRO A 339 -23.03 5.38 26.40
C PRO A 339 -21.83 4.45 26.63
N LYS A 340 -21.74 3.34 25.89
CA LYS A 340 -20.56 2.45 25.91
C LYS A 340 -19.41 3.10 25.14
N LYS A 341 -18.28 3.30 25.85
CA LYS A 341 -17.00 3.80 25.32
C LYS A 341 -16.53 2.98 24.12
N ARG A 342 -16.19 3.65 23.01
CA ARG A 342 -15.62 3.07 21.78
C ARG A 342 -14.19 2.54 22.04
N ALA A 343 -13.87 1.39 21.46
CA ALA A 343 -12.49 0.88 21.39
C ALA A 343 -11.65 1.67 20.35
N PRO A 344 -10.31 1.78 20.53
CA PRO A 344 -9.47 2.73 19.77
C PRO A 344 -9.12 2.23 18.35
N LYS A 345 -9.14 3.15 17.37
CA LYS A 345 -8.77 2.94 15.96
C LYS A 345 -7.25 2.61 15.83
N LYS A 346 -6.86 1.63 14.98
CA LYS A 346 -5.44 1.39 14.63
C LYS A 346 -4.89 2.59 13.83
N LYS A 347 -3.82 3.18 14.37
CA LYS A 347 -3.24 4.48 13.97
C LYS A 347 -2.37 4.37 12.71
N ILE A 348 -2.39 5.42 11.89
CA ILE A 348 -1.35 5.75 10.90
C ILE A 348 0.01 5.70 11.63
N PRO A 349 1.09 5.13 11.06
CA PRO A 349 2.41 5.16 11.69
C PRO A 349 2.77 6.61 12.02
N LYS A 350 2.89 6.91 13.32
CA LYS A 350 3.25 8.24 13.80
C LYS A 350 4.75 8.40 13.70
N VAL A 351 5.23 9.06 12.66
CA VAL A 351 6.50 9.77 12.78
C VAL A 351 6.13 11.12 13.36
N ASP A 352 6.48 11.33 14.61
CA ASP A 352 6.20 12.56 15.33
C ASP A 352 7.51 13.31 15.53
N VAL A 353 7.78 14.31 14.68
CA VAL A 353 8.88 15.26 14.87
C VAL A 353 8.52 16.38 15.84
N GLY A 354 7.26 16.46 16.29
CA GLY A 354 6.73 17.55 17.11
C GLY A 354 6.52 18.85 16.32
N VAL A 355 6.11 19.90 17.03
CA VAL A 355 5.96 21.25 16.47
C VAL A 355 7.34 21.87 16.27
N HIS A 356 7.57 22.48 15.11
CA HIS A 356 8.83 23.11 14.77
C HIS A 356 9.29 24.13 15.85
N PRO A 357 10.53 24.05 16.37
CA PRO A 357 10.95 24.81 17.56
C PRO A 357 10.96 26.33 17.41
N LEU A 358 10.95 26.86 16.18
CA LEU A 358 10.85 28.30 15.90
C LEU A 358 9.43 28.86 16.06
N PHE A 359 8.44 28.00 16.30
CA PHE A 359 7.05 28.39 16.41
C PHE A 359 6.47 27.96 17.76
N THR A 360 5.46 28.70 18.19
CA THR A 360 4.52 28.29 19.22
C THR A 360 3.19 28.03 18.54
N LEU A 361 2.69 26.80 18.63
CA LEU A 361 1.38 26.46 18.09
C LEU A 361 0.30 26.87 19.10
N GLN A 362 -0.66 27.66 18.65
CA GLN A 362 -1.77 28.16 19.46
C GLN A 362 -3.10 27.67 18.87
N ASN A 363 -3.94 27.09 19.72
CA ASN A 363 -5.29 26.72 19.32
C ASN A 363 -6.18 27.96 19.25
N LEU A 364 -6.79 28.17 18.08
CA LEU A 364 -7.73 29.24 17.80
C LEU A 364 -9.10 28.64 17.43
N ASP A 365 -9.40 27.42 17.87
CA ASP A 365 -10.75 26.86 17.74
C ASP A 365 -11.57 27.26 18.97
N PHE A 366 -12.49 28.21 18.79
CA PHE A 366 -13.17 28.95 19.86
C PHE A 366 -14.69 28.77 19.87
N LEU A 367 -15.26 28.09 18.87
CA LEU A 367 -16.71 27.89 18.79
C LEU A 367 -17.20 26.78 19.72
N GLY A 368 -16.31 25.93 20.25
CA GLY A 368 -16.72 24.71 20.94
C GLY A 368 -17.57 23.79 20.03
N ASP A 369 -17.54 24.04 18.72
CA ASP A 369 -18.36 23.39 17.72
C ASP A 369 -17.46 22.46 16.91
N ASP A 370 -17.88 21.19 16.77
CA ASP A 370 -17.15 20.13 16.07
C ASP A 370 -17.14 20.35 14.52
N THR A 371 -17.26 21.59 14.04
CA THR A 371 -17.70 21.95 12.68
C THR A 371 -16.79 22.90 11.89
N LEU A 372 -15.73 23.52 12.47
CA LEU A 372 -14.80 24.41 11.72
C LEU A 372 -13.89 23.66 10.74
N LYS A 373 -14.52 23.12 9.70
CA LYS A 373 -13.93 22.34 8.64
C LYS A 373 -13.53 23.26 7.50
N ILE A 374 -12.36 23.88 7.64
CA ILE A 374 -11.93 24.99 6.78
C ILE A 374 -11.45 24.46 5.43
N SER A 375 -12.17 24.86 4.39
CA SER A 375 -11.94 24.45 3.00
C SER A 375 -11.33 25.55 2.14
N GLY A 376 -11.32 26.79 2.60
CA GLY A 376 -10.75 27.97 1.94
C GLY A 376 -10.56 29.07 2.98
N MET A 377 -9.55 29.91 2.80
CA MET A 377 -9.17 30.94 3.78
C MET A 377 -8.41 32.07 3.09
N CYS A 378 -8.67 33.32 3.45
CA CYS A 378 -7.86 34.48 3.05
C CYS A 378 -7.99 35.60 4.07
N PHE A 379 -6.94 36.42 4.24
CA PHE A 379 -7.04 37.66 5.00
C PHE A 379 -7.52 38.84 4.14
N HIS A 380 -8.29 39.72 4.77
CA HIS A 380 -8.54 41.07 4.27
C HIS A 380 -8.54 42.05 5.44
N GLY A 381 -7.64 43.03 5.38
CA GLY A 381 -7.39 43.92 6.52
C GLY A 381 -6.96 43.11 7.74
N ASN A 382 -7.70 43.21 8.84
CA ASN A 382 -7.43 42.49 10.09
C ASN A 382 -8.31 41.26 10.31
N SER A 383 -9.17 40.95 9.33
CA SER A 383 -10.19 39.92 9.44
C SER A 383 -9.81 38.73 8.57
N LEU A 384 -10.10 37.53 9.07
CA LEU A 384 -9.91 36.29 8.33
C LEU A 384 -11.26 35.84 7.78
N PHE A 385 -11.33 35.63 6.47
CA PHE A 385 -12.51 35.09 5.79
C PHE A 385 -12.27 33.62 5.50
N VAL A 386 -13.22 32.76 5.84
CA VAL A 386 -13.10 31.31 5.64
C VAL A 386 -14.35 30.73 5.00
N THR A 387 -14.15 29.72 4.16
CA THR A 387 -15.23 28.81 3.77
C THR A 387 -15.17 27.54 4.59
N THR A 388 -16.32 26.97 4.93
CA THR A 388 -16.41 25.67 5.59
C THR A 388 -17.28 24.70 4.80
N MET A 389 -16.93 23.41 4.87
CA MET A 389 -17.76 22.32 4.34
C MET A 389 -17.46 21.00 5.06
N SER A 390 -18.39 20.05 4.97
CA SER A 390 -18.19 18.65 5.33
C SER A 390 -18.02 17.79 4.07
N PRO A 391 -16.79 17.44 3.66
CA PRO A 391 -16.56 16.75 2.40
C PRO A 391 -17.26 15.38 2.36
N ASP A 392 -18.01 15.10 1.28
CA ASP A 392 -18.66 13.79 1.08
C ASP A 392 -17.90 12.90 0.11
N ARG A 393 -17.16 11.94 0.64
CA ARG A 393 -16.37 10.99 -0.15
C ARG A 393 -17.17 9.90 -0.87
N THR A 394 -18.50 10.00 -0.94
CA THR A 394 -19.36 8.91 -1.47
C THR A 394 -20.43 9.35 -2.45
N ASN A 395 -20.58 10.64 -2.74
CA ASN A 395 -21.70 11.21 -3.51
C ASN A 395 -23.08 10.94 -2.92
N LYS A 396 -23.17 10.52 -1.65
CA LYS A 396 -24.45 10.14 -1.01
C LYS A 396 -25.06 11.26 -0.20
N LYS A 397 -24.23 12.16 0.31
CA LYS A 397 -24.61 13.27 1.19
C LYS A 397 -23.73 14.48 0.86
N PRO A 398 -23.78 14.98 -0.39
CA PRO A 398 -23.08 16.22 -0.72
C PRO A 398 -23.49 17.32 0.25
N ASP A 399 -22.52 18.13 0.68
CA ASP A 399 -22.77 19.19 1.63
C ASP A 399 -23.26 20.46 0.91
N HIS A 400 -24.53 20.77 1.10
CA HIS A 400 -25.17 21.99 0.65
C HIS A 400 -25.31 23.03 1.77
N ASN A 401 -24.69 22.79 2.93
CA ASN A 401 -24.73 23.68 4.09
C ASN A 401 -23.36 24.34 4.32
N GLY A 402 -22.53 24.44 3.28
CA GLY A 402 -21.26 25.16 3.35
C GLY A 402 -21.48 26.62 3.68
N LYS A 403 -20.51 27.22 4.38
CA LYS A 403 -20.63 28.57 4.93
C LYS A 403 -19.49 29.47 4.50
N VAL A 404 -19.72 30.78 4.57
CA VAL A 404 -18.70 31.83 4.61
C VAL A 404 -18.75 32.47 6.00
N LEU A 405 -17.60 32.51 6.68
CA LEU A 405 -17.46 33.14 7.99
C LEU A 405 -16.43 34.27 7.91
N ARG A 406 -16.69 35.37 8.63
CA ARG A 406 -15.71 36.42 8.95
C ARG A 406 -15.27 36.26 10.39
N ILE A 407 -13.97 36.25 10.62
CA ILE A 407 -13.35 36.12 11.94
C ILE A 407 -12.57 37.40 12.23
N ASP A 408 -13.07 38.19 13.16
CA ASP A 408 -12.52 39.48 13.56
C ASP A 408 -11.71 39.35 14.86
N HIS A 409 -10.77 40.28 15.06
CA HIS A 409 -9.86 40.32 16.21
C HIS A 409 -8.97 39.09 16.38
N ILE A 410 -8.81 38.28 15.33
CA ILE A 410 -8.10 36.99 15.40
C ILE A 410 -6.62 37.11 15.80
N LYS A 411 -5.99 38.26 15.53
CA LYS A 411 -4.62 38.56 15.99
C LYS A 411 -4.51 38.65 17.51
N GLU A 412 -5.58 39.15 18.15
CA GLU A 412 -5.67 39.38 19.59
C GLU A 412 -6.05 38.10 20.35
N ALA A 413 -6.41 37.03 19.63
CA ALA A 413 -6.75 35.74 20.20
C ALA A 413 -5.61 35.20 21.08
N GLY A 414 -5.94 34.83 22.32
CA GLY A 414 -4.97 34.33 23.30
C GLY A 414 -4.10 35.41 23.96
N LEU A 415 -4.30 36.69 23.64
CA LEU A 415 -3.66 37.83 24.31
C LEU A 415 -4.67 38.53 25.23
N ASN A 416 -4.30 38.73 26.51
CA ASN A 416 -5.01 39.58 27.46
C ASN A 416 -6.52 39.31 27.65
N GLY A 417 -6.98 38.07 27.44
CA GLY A 417 -8.39 37.69 27.64
C GLY A 417 -9.39 38.30 26.63
N LYS A 418 -8.91 38.90 25.54
CA LYS A 418 -9.79 39.46 24.50
C LYS A 418 -10.47 38.35 23.69
N LYS A 419 -11.76 38.54 23.40
CA LYS A 419 -12.58 37.59 22.64
C LYS A 419 -12.51 37.92 21.14
N ILE A 420 -12.23 36.90 20.34
CA ILE A 420 -12.48 36.93 18.90
C ILE A 420 -13.97 36.96 18.60
N SER A 421 -14.34 37.57 17.47
CA SER A 421 -15.72 37.60 16.98
C SER A 421 -15.83 36.79 15.71
N VAL A 422 -16.88 35.98 15.60
CA VAL A 422 -17.19 35.24 14.37
C VAL A 422 -18.58 35.54 13.92
N THR A 423 -18.67 36.00 12.68
CA THR A 423 -19.90 36.31 11.98
C THR A 423 -20.07 35.29 10.86
N GLU A 424 -21.14 34.51 10.91
CA GLU A 424 -21.59 33.72 9.77
C GLU A 424 -22.22 34.67 8.75
N LEU A 425 -21.50 34.92 7.65
CA LEU A 425 -21.96 35.82 6.61
C LEU A 425 -22.97 35.12 5.70
N CYS A 426 -22.70 33.87 5.31
CA CYS A 426 -23.56 33.11 4.40
C CYS A 426 -23.58 31.63 4.79
N GLY A 427 -24.72 30.97 4.59
CA GLY A 427 -24.86 29.51 4.59
C GLY A 427 -25.46 29.00 3.28
N GLY A 428 -25.68 27.69 3.17
CA GLY A 428 -26.39 27.11 2.02
C GLY A 428 -25.53 26.90 0.76
N LEU A 429 -24.21 26.98 0.88
CA LEU A 429 -23.29 26.83 -0.27
C LEU A 429 -22.96 25.35 -0.53
N TYR A 430 -22.79 25.01 -1.81
CA TYR A 430 -22.46 23.65 -2.23
C TYR A 430 -20.94 23.43 -2.23
N GLU A 431 -20.45 22.78 -1.16
CA GLU A 431 -19.04 22.39 -0.97
C GLU A 431 -18.04 23.48 -1.40
N PRO A 432 -18.11 24.72 -0.84
CA PRO A 432 -17.21 25.80 -1.20
C PRO A 432 -15.78 25.48 -0.76
N ALA A 433 -14.80 25.66 -1.64
CA ALA A 433 -13.39 25.33 -1.36
C ALA A 433 -12.38 26.36 -1.90
N ALA A 434 -12.87 27.50 -2.37
CA ALA A 434 -12.08 28.64 -2.81
C ALA A 434 -12.71 29.94 -2.30
N ILE A 435 -11.90 30.90 -1.86
CA ILE A 435 -12.35 32.21 -1.38
C ILE A 435 -11.28 33.26 -1.59
N ALA A 436 -11.69 34.45 -2.05
CA ALA A 436 -10.84 35.63 -2.10
C ALA A 436 -11.65 36.90 -1.84
N VAL A 437 -10.95 37.95 -1.41
CA VAL A 437 -11.51 39.30 -1.26
C VAL A 437 -10.76 40.28 -2.18
N VAL A 438 -11.50 40.95 -3.05
CA VAL A 438 -11.00 41.98 -3.99
C VAL A 438 -11.86 43.22 -3.86
N GLY A 439 -11.23 44.35 -3.51
CA GLY A 439 -11.96 45.54 -3.05
C GLY A 439 -12.82 45.20 -1.84
N ASP A 440 -14.11 45.52 -1.92
CA ASP A 440 -15.10 45.17 -0.90
C ASP A 440 -15.86 43.86 -1.17
N SER A 441 -15.56 43.18 -2.28
CA SER A 441 -16.34 42.03 -2.77
C SER A 441 -15.67 40.70 -2.42
N ILE A 442 -16.50 39.70 -2.11
CA ILE A 442 -16.05 38.35 -1.73
C ILE A 442 -16.35 37.39 -2.86
N TYR A 443 -15.34 36.71 -3.39
CA TYR A 443 -15.45 35.68 -4.41
C TYR A 443 -15.43 34.31 -3.74
N VAL A 444 -16.33 33.42 -4.14
CA VAL A 444 -16.42 32.05 -3.59
C VAL A 444 -16.54 31.05 -4.73
N GLY A 445 -15.65 30.06 -4.73
CA GLY A 445 -15.73 28.91 -5.63
C GLY A 445 -16.50 27.78 -4.96
N GLU A 446 -17.74 27.59 -5.40
CA GLU A 446 -18.52 26.39 -5.10
C GLU A 446 -18.10 25.25 -6.03
N LYS A 447 -18.65 24.07 -5.75
CA LYS A 447 -18.43 22.89 -6.58
C LYS A 447 -18.84 23.09 -8.04
N HIS A 448 -19.97 23.76 -8.25
CA HIS A 448 -20.68 23.83 -9.53
C HIS A 448 -20.65 25.21 -10.18
N ARG A 449 -20.20 26.24 -9.45
CA ARG A 449 -20.17 27.63 -9.91
C ARG A 449 -19.16 28.46 -9.12
N ILE A 450 -18.82 29.63 -9.65
CA ILE A 450 -18.06 30.68 -8.99
C ILE A 450 -18.99 31.88 -8.85
N ILE A 451 -19.12 32.40 -7.63
CA ILE A 451 -20.00 33.52 -7.31
C ILE A 451 -19.22 34.67 -6.67
N ARG A 452 -19.79 35.88 -6.75
CA ARG A 452 -19.29 37.08 -6.08
C ARG A 452 -20.40 37.72 -5.23
N PHE A 453 -20.05 38.12 -4.02
CA PHE A 453 -20.88 38.92 -3.14
C PHE A 453 -20.42 40.38 -3.15
N ASP A 454 -21.22 41.25 -3.75
CA ASP A 454 -20.91 42.67 -3.91
C ASP A 454 -20.93 43.39 -2.56
N GLY A 455 -19.85 44.11 -2.25
CA GLY A 455 -19.68 44.80 -0.97
C GLY A 455 -19.72 43.86 0.24
N GLY A 456 -19.42 42.57 0.03
CA GLY A 456 -19.59 41.51 1.02
C GLY A 456 -18.82 41.73 2.33
N VAL A 457 -17.67 42.42 2.31
CA VAL A 457 -16.88 42.66 3.53
C VAL A 457 -17.58 43.59 4.54
N LYS A 458 -18.46 44.48 4.05
CA LYS A 458 -19.17 45.50 4.85
C LYS A 458 -20.51 45.00 5.40
N LYS A 459 -20.92 43.79 5.04
CA LYS A 459 -22.18 43.19 5.44
C LYS A 459 -21.95 42.23 6.60
N ASP A 460 -22.98 42.04 7.41
CA ASP A 460 -23.00 41.00 8.46
C ASP A 460 -23.84 39.77 8.05
N GLN A 461 -24.53 39.87 6.91
CA GLN A 461 -25.29 38.79 6.30
C GLN A 461 -25.27 38.91 4.78
N LEU A 462 -25.12 37.79 4.10
CA LEU A 462 -25.07 37.61 2.66
C LEU A 462 -26.11 36.55 2.26
N ASP A 463 -26.61 36.67 1.04
CA ASP A 463 -27.59 35.75 0.47
C ASP A 463 -27.03 35.13 -0.81
N ALA A 464 -26.79 33.81 -0.77
CA ALA A 464 -26.31 33.04 -1.91
C ALA A 464 -27.27 33.06 -3.12
N GLY A 465 -28.56 33.33 -2.90
CA GLY A 465 -29.55 33.49 -3.98
C GLY A 465 -29.42 34.81 -4.73
N ASN A 466 -28.82 35.82 -4.11
CA ASN A 466 -28.59 37.17 -4.67
C ASN A 466 -27.13 37.42 -5.05
N ALA A 467 -26.27 36.41 -5.01
CA ALA A 467 -24.88 36.52 -5.43
C ALA A 467 -24.77 36.61 -6.96
N THR A 468 -23.82 37.40 -7.45
CA THR A 468 -23.51 37.48 -8.89
C THR A 468 -22.79 36.20 -9.31
N VAL A 469 -23.37 35.45 -10.24
CA VAL A 469 -22.75 34.23 -10.77
C VAL A 469 -21.73 34.62 -11.84
N MET A 470 -20.44 34.41 -11.55
CA MET A 470 -19.35 34.75 -12.45
C MET A 470 -19.11 33.65 -13.49
N ILE A 471 -19.11 32.39 -13.04
CA ILE A 471 -19.02 31.21 -13.90
C ILE A 471 -19.99 30.17 -13.35
N ASP A 472 -20.87 29.65 -14.18
CA ASP A 472 -21.75 28.53 -13.83
C ASP A 472 -21.28 27.22 -14.49
N GLY A 473 -21.83 26.09 -14.07
CA GLY A 473 -21.64 24.80 -14.72
C GLY A 473 -20.21 24.25 -14.65
N THR A 474 -19.47 24.53 -13.58
CA THR A 474 -18.08 24.08 -13.44
C THR A 474 -17.97 22.59 -13.16
N SER A 475 -19.02 21.92 -12.67
CA SER A 475 -19.02 20.46 -12.42
C SER A 475 -20.35 19.75 -12.59
N THR A 476 -20.26 18.42 -12.69
CA THR A 476 -21.35 17.48 -12.41
C THR A 476 -21.29 16.94 -10.97
N LYS A 477 -22.24 16.08 -10.60
CA LYS A 477 -22.28 15.42 -9.29
C LYS A 477 -21.16 14.38 -9.17
N ASN A 478 -19.97 14.80 -8.75
CA ASN A 478 -18.86 13.90 -8.42
C ASN A 478 -18.09 14.38 -7.17
N PHE A 479 -17.83 13.48 -6.21
CA PHE A 479 -17.30 13.82 -4.89
C PHE A 479 -15.91 14.44 -4.90
N HIS A 480 -15.24 14.40 -6.04
CA HIS A 480 -13.85 14.81 -6.17
C HIS A 480 -13.66 16.02 -7.07
N THR A 481 -14.75 16.69 -7.44
CA THR A 481 -14.73 17.83 -8.37
C THR A 481 -14.92 19.15 -7.64
N TYR A 482 -13.86 19.66 -7.02
CA TYR A 482 -13.83 20.92 -6.29
C TYR A 482 -13.27 22.06 -7.16
N THR A 483 -13.61 23.28 -6.75
CA THR A 483 -12.92 24.51 -7.15
C THR A 483 -12.07 24.92 -5.95
N VAL A 484 -10.74 24.96 -6.09
CA VAL A 484 -9.81 25.15 -4.97
C VAL A 484 -8.97 26.41 -5.17
N GLY A 485 -8.73 27.19 -4.10
CA GLY A 485 -7.81 28.33 -4.10
C GLY A 485 -8.50 29.70 -4.11
N PHE A 486 -8.19 30.49 -5.14
CA PHE A 486 -8.32 31.95 -5.30
C PHE A 486 -7.16 32.77 -4.73
N GLU A 487 -5.95 32.37 -5.08
CA GLU A 487 -4.76 33.20 -4.86
C GLU A 487 -4.75 34.39 -5.81
N LYS A 488 -4.25 35.54 -5.35
CA LYS A 488 -4.16 36.73 -6.20
C LYS A 488 -3.02 36.58 -7.20
N PHE A 489 -3.32 36.86 -8.47
CA PHE A 489 -2.36 36.86 -9.56
C PHE A 489 -2.41 38.23 -10.25
N GLU A 490 -1.29 38.92 -10.34
CA GLU A 490 -1.24 40.30 -10.85
C GLU A 490 -0.63 40.35 -12.25
N ARG A 491 -1.35 40.88 -13.25
CA ARG A 491 -0.83 41.00 -14.62
C ARG A 491 -1.26 42.32 -15.23
N ASP A 492 -0.31 43.07 -15.76
CA ASP A 492 -0.53 44.38 -16.40
C ASP A 492 -1.30 45.37 -15.52
N GLY A 493 -0.98 45.39 -14.22
CA GLY A 493 -1.65 46.25 -13.23
C GLY A 493 -3.10 45.85 -12.90
N LYS A 494 -3.52 44.63 -13.28
CA LYS A 494 -4.84 44.08 -12.99
C LYS A 494 -4.71 42.82 -12.14
N THR A 495 -5.65 42.68 -11.20
CA THR A 495 -5.78 41.49 -10.36
C THR A 495 -6.60 40.40 -11.06
N PHE A 496 -6.17 39.16 -10.89
CA PHE A 496 -6.85 37.93 -11.30
C PHE A 496 -6.87 36.96 -10.12
N LEU A 497 -7.73 35.95 -10.17
CA LEU A 497 -7.77 34.86 -9.19
C LEU A 497 -7.23 33.58 -9.81
N CYS A 498 -6.16 33.03 -9.21
CA CYS A 498 -5.59 31.75 -9.55
C CYS A 498 -6.25 30.63 -8.73
N GLY A 499 -6.65 29.56 -9.40
CA GLY A 499 -7.32 28.44 -8.75
C GLY A 499 -7.12 27.12 -9.49
N ASN A 500 -7.55 26.03 -8.87
CA ASN A 500 -7.52 24.71 -9.48
C ASN A 500 -8.94 24.13 -9.64
N PHE A 501 -9.17 23.47 -10.76
CA PHE A 501 -10.28 22.53 -10.91
C PHE A 501 -9.77 21.10 -10.76
N THR A 502 -10.24 20.39 -9.74
CA THR A 502 -9.89 18.97 -9.54
C THR A 502 -10.73 18.06 -10.43
N THR A 503 -10.28 16.83 -10.66
CA THR A 503 -10.90 15.91 -11.62
C THR A 503 -11.99 15.02 -11.02
N ALA A 504 -12.89 14.54 -11.89
CA ALA A 504 -13.84 13.51 -11.52
C ALA A 504 -13.16 12.15 -11.40
N ILE A 505 -13.43 11.45 -10.29
CA ILE A 505 -12.96 10.08 -10.08
C ILE A 505 -14.10 9.19 -9.61
N VAL A 506 -13.98 7.90 -9.90
CA VAL A 506 -14.79 6.86 -9.29
C VAL A 506 -14.20 6.52 -7.92
N LEU A 507 -15.05 6.14 -6.97
CA LEU A 507 -14.60 5.63 -5.68
C LEU A 507 -13.58 4.51 -5.92
N GLY A 508 -12.33 4.72 -5.49
CA GLY A 508 -11.22 3.86 -5.91
C GLY A 508 -10.02 4.63 -6.40
N GLY A 509 -10.22 5.84 -6.90
CA GLY A 509 -9.15 6.65 -7.46
C GLY A 509 -9.04 6.58 -8.99
N LYS A 510 -9.81 5.70 -9.64
CA LYS A 510 -9.89 5.63 -11.11
C LYS A 510 -10.51 6.91 -11.65
N ARG A 511 -9.93 7.45 -12.71
CA ARG A 511 -10.48 8.56 -13.49
C ARG A 511 -11.90 8.26 -13.98
N ASP A 512 -12.75 9.27 -13.96
CA ASP A 512 -14.11 9.25 -14.50
C ASP A 512 -14.22 10.15 -15.74
N LYS A 513 -15.32 10.06 -16.49
CA LYS A 513 -15.58 10.98 -17.60
C LYS A 513 -15.82 12.39 -17.04
N MET A 514 -15.18 13.38 -17.67
CA MET A 514 -15.27 14.77 -17.24
C MET A 514 -16.23 15.52 -18.15
N ILE A 515 -17.47 15.74 -17.71
CA ILE A 515 -18.52 16.34 -18.55
C ILE A 515 -19.09 17.60 -17.89
N PRO A 516 -18.29 18.67 -17.68
CA PRO A 516 -18.80 19.89 -17.04
C PRO A 516 -19.92 20.51 -17.89
N PRO A 517 -21.01 21.03 -17.30
CA PRO A 517 -22.06 21.70 -18.07
C PRO A 517 -21.55 22.86 -18.92
N ASN A 518 -20.65 23.70 -18.39
CA ASN A 518 -20.10 24.85 -19.10
C ASN A 518 -18.94 24.45 -20.00
N LYS A 519 -19.05 24.69 -21.32
CA LYS A 519 -18.10 24.30 -22.38
C LYS A 519 -16.67 24.80 -22.21
N ASP A 520 -16.50 25.96 -21.59
CA ASP A 520 -15.20 26.60 -21.45
C ASP A 520 -14.43 26.06 -20.22
N VAL A 521 -15.06 25.19 -19.42
CA VAL A 521 -14.43 24.57 -18.25
C VAL A 521 -13.68 23.29 -18.63
N HIS A 522 -12.37 23.31 -18.40
CA HIS A 522 -11.43 22.20 -18.40
C HIS A 522 -11.02 21.87 -16.96
N ARG A 523 -11.38 20.67 -16.49
CA ARG A 523 -10.97 20.19 -15.16
C ARG A 523 -9.61 19.48 -15.21
N GLY A 524 -9.04 19.22 -14.04
CA GLY A 524 -7.65 18.75 -13.93
C GLY A 524 -6.66 19.83 -14.35
N SER A 525 -7.01 21.10 -14.10
CA SER A 525 -6.30 22.26 -14.63
C SER A 525 -6.18 23.37 -13.59
N ASN A 526 -5.09 24.12 -13.67
CA ASN A 526 -4.90 25.39 -12.98
C ASN A 526 -5.38 26.51 -13.91
N PHE A 527 -6.15 27.45 -13.36
CA PHE A 527 -6.80 28.52 -14.11
C PHE A 527 -6.54 29.89 -13.50
N ILE A 528 -6.63 30.91 -14.35
CA ILE A 528 -6.61 32.32 -14.01
C ILE A 528 -7.98 32.90 -14.38
N LEU A 529 -8.70 33.44 -13.40
CA LEU A 529 -10.01 34.03 -13.54
C LEU A 529 -9.90 35.56 -13.43
N GLY A 530 -10.29 36.29 -14.47
CA GLY A 530 -10.31 37.74 -14.39
C GLY A 530 -10.21 38.46 -15.73
N PRO A 531 -9.86 39.75 -15.71
CA PRO A 531 -9.49 40.53 -14.52
C PRO A 531 -10.67 40.69 -13.53
N VAL A 532 -10.38 40.66 -12.23
CA VAL A 532 -11.36 40.90 -11.16
C VAL A 532 -11.16 42.29 -10.56
N THR A 533 -12.26 43.01 -10.36
CA THR A 533 -12.28 44.38 -9.84
C THR A 533 -13.17 44.52 -8.59
N GLY A 534 -14.03 43.53 -8.36
CA GLY A 534 -15.07 43.58 -7.33
C GLY A 534 -16.43 44.08 -7.84
N ASN A 535 -16.50 44.66 -9.05
CA ASN A 535 -17.71 45.26 -9.63
C ASN A 535 -17.96 44.85 -11.09
N GLU A 536 -17.13 43.98 -11.68
CA GLU A 536 -17.25 43.55 -13.07
C GLU A 536 -18.52 42.71 -13.33
N SER A 537 -18.98 42.65 -14.57
CA SER A 537 -20.05 41.74 -14.96
C SER A 537 -19.49 40.34 -15.28
N ALA A 538 -20.35 39.32 -15.30
CA ALA A 538 -19.93 37.96 -15.65
C ALA A 538 -19.35 37.88 -17.08
N SER A 539 -19.82 38.70 -18.01
CA SER A 539 -19.29 38.79 -19.38
C SER A 539 -17.91 39.43 -19.49
N ASP A 540 -17.47 40.17 -18.47
CA ASP A 540 -16.13 40.78 -18.44
C ASP A 540 -15.04 39.80 -18.00
N ILE A 541 -15.44 38.69 -17.35
CA ILE A 541 -14.52 37.68 -16.84
C ILE A 541 -14.12 36.70 -17.95
N LYS A 542 -12.83 36.43 -18.03
CA LYS A 542 -12.29 35.32 -18.82
C LYS A 542 -11.76 34.23 -17.89
N LEU A 543 -12.02 32.99 -18.29
CA LEU A 543 -11.42 31.80 -17.70
C LEU A 543 -10.24 31.36 -18.58
N GLU A 544 -9.03 31.71 -18.16
CA GLU A 544 -7.79 31.32 -18.82
C GLU A 544 -7.17 30.11 -18.11
N TYR A 545 -6.45 29.28 -18.85
CA TYR A 545 -5.75 28.13 -18.27
C TYR A 545 -4.25 28.39 -18.26
N PHE A 546 -3.63 28.19 -17.10
CA PHE A 546 -2.19 28.38 -16.93
C PHE A 546 -1.43 27.07 -17.11
N ALA A 547 -1.99 25.95 -16.63
CA ALA A 547 -1.45 24.60 -16.83
C ALA A 547 -2.55 23.54 -16.67
N GLY A 548 -2.29 22.30 -17.12
CA GLY A 548 -3.20 21.19 -16.91
C GLY A 548 -2.51 19.86 -16.64
N GLY A 549 -3.27 18.77 -16.65
CA GLY A 549 -2.76 17.44 -16.32
C GLY A 549 -2.60 17.18 -14.83
N PHE A 550 -3.46 17.79 -14.00
CA PHE A 550 -3.53 17.51 -12.57
C PHE A 550 -4.68 16.55 -12.25
N ARG A 551 -4.52 15.74 -11.22
CA ARG A 551 -5.55 14.82 -10.74
C ARG A 551 -6.42 15.46 -9.68
N THR A 552 -5.82 15.76 -8.53
CA THR A 552 -6.48 16.33 -7.35
C THR A 552 -5.61 17.41 -6.70
N PRO A 553 -5.45 18.54 -7.39
CA PRO A 553 -4.63 19.63 -6.91
C PRO A 553 -5.34 20.40 -5.77
N ASN A 554 -5.27 19.88 -4.54
CA ASN A 554 -5.93 20.45 -3.35
C ASN A 554 -5.17 21.64 -2.73
N GLY A 555 -4.12 22.13 -3.38
CA GLY A 555 -3.42 23.36 -2.99
C GLY A 555 -2.87 24.10 -4.19
N VAL A 556 -2.94 25.42 -4.12
CA VAL A 556 -2.33 26.35 -5.08
C VAL A 556 -1.84 27.57 -4.32
N GLU A 557 -0.64 28.04 -4.62
CA GLU A 557 -0.08 29.29 -4.12
C GLU A 557 0.36 30.13 -5.32
N VAL A 558 0.14 31.45 -5.27
CA VAL A 558 0.84 32.40 -6.15
C VAL A 558 1.90 33.10 -5.30
N GLY A 559 3.16 32.75 -5.52
CA GLY A 559 4.29 33.35 -4.84
C GLY A 559 4.71 34.70 -5.46
N PRO A 560 5.85 35.24 -5.01
CA PRO A 560 6.49 36.41 -5.65
C PRO A 560 6.64 36.23 -7.17
N ASP A 561 6.56 37.34 -7.90
CA ASP A 561 6.64 37.37 -9.37
C ASP A 561 5.61 36.50 -10.10
N ASN A 562 4.48 36.23 -9.45
CA ASN A 562 3.41 35.36 -9.91
C ASN A 562 3.84 33.91 -10.21
N VAL A 563 4.88 33.41 -9.55
CA VAL A 563 5.23 31.99 -9.67
C VAL A 563 4.13 31.16 -9.02
N VAL A 564 3.48 30.30 -9.82
CA VAL A 564 2.40 29.44 -9.35
C VAL A 564 2.96 28.11 -8.85
N TYR A 565 2.52 27.67 -7.68
CA TYR A 565 2.86 26.37 -7.12
C TYR A 565 1.60 25.54 -6.94
N VAL A 566 1.62 24.27 -7.37
CA VAL A 566 0.49 23.36 -7.21
C VAL A 566 0.95 22.08 -6.54
N ALA A 567 0.24 21.69 -5.49
CA ALA A 567 0.42 20.40 -4.85
C ALA A 567 -0.66 19.43 -5.32
N ASP A 568 -0.25 18.31 -5.91
CA ASP A 568 -1.16 17.32 -6.49
C ASP A 568 -1.08 15.96 -5.76
N ASN A 569 -2.20 15.26 -5.75
CA ASN A 569 -2.29 13.92 -5.19
C ASN A 569 -2.00 12.86 -6.25
N GLN A 570 -1.22 11.86 -5.84
CA GLN A 570 -0.91 10.67 -6.62
C GLN A 570 -2.11 10.03 -7.31
N GLY A 571 -1.88 9.38 -8.44
CA GLY A 571 -2.88 8.58 -9.14
C GLY A 571 -2.40 8.11 -10.50
N ILE A 572 -3.31 8.05 -11.47
CA ILE A 572 -2.99 7.59 -12.82
C ILE A 572 -2.00 8.59 -13.45
N PHE A 573 -0.86 8.08 -13.91
CA PHE A 573 0.30 8.80 -14.45
C PHE A 573 1.03 9.76 -13.49
N ASN A 574 0.58 9.83 -12.23
CA ASN A 574 1.23 10.58 -11.15
C ASN A 574 1.64 9.56 -10.07
N PRO A 575 2.82 8.94 -10.19
CA PRO A 575 3.18 7.77 -9.39
C PRO A 575 3.37 8.07 -7.89
N SER A 576 3.72 9.31 -7.58
CA SER A 576 3.88 9.86 -6.23
C SER A 576 2.89 11.01 -6.01
N ASN A 577 2.76 11.52 -4.78
CA ASN A 577 2.26 12.90 -4.64
C ASN A 577 3.37 13.84 -5.08
N GLU A 578 3.01 15.06 -5.46
CA GLU A 578 3.89 15.93 -6.20
C GLU A 578 3.68 17.38 -5.79
N LEU A 579 4.76 18.16 -5.72
CA LEU A 579 4.72 19.61 -5.68
C LEU A 579 5.38 20.12 -6.95
N HIS A 580 4.67 20.97 -7.67
CA HIS A 580 5.12 21.54 -8.93
C HIS A 580 5.28 23.05 -8.78
N ARG A 581 6.41 23.57 -9.25
CA ARG A 581 6.52 24.95 -9.74
C ARG A 581 5.96 24.93 -11.16
N ILE A 582 4.93 25.75 -11.42
CA ILE A 582 4.17 25.68 -12.66
C ILE A 582 4.82 26.50 -13.76
N GLU A 583 5.03 25.84 -14.91
CA GLU A 583 5.39 26.49 -16.16
C GLU A 583 4.12 26.78 -16.98
N PRO A 584 3.90 28.02 -17.44
CA PRO A 584 2.75 28.37 -18.27
C PRO A 584 2.63 27.48 -19.51
N GLY A 585 1.42 27.04 -19.85
CA GLY A 585 1.14 26.23 -21.02
C GLY A 585 1.53 24.74 -20.91
N SER A 586 1.94 24.28 -19.72
CA SER A 586 2.44 22.93 -19.50
C SER A 586 1.37 21.93 -19.06
N PHE A 587 1.67 20.64 -19.26
CA PHE A 587 0.82 19.51 -18.89
C PHE A 587 1.55 18.55 -17.94
N TYR A 588 0.98 18.20 -16.79
CA TYR A 588 1.67 17.48 -15.69
C TYR A 588 1.30 15.99 -15.56
N GLY A 589 0.77 15.38 -16.62
CA GLY A 589 0.71 13.91 -16.75
C GLY A 589 -0.63 13.26 -16.49
N HIS A 590 -1.58 13.91 -15.80
CA HIS A 590 -2.90 13.33 -15.57
C HIS A 590 -3.83 13.49 -16.78
N TYR A 591 -3.76 12.55 -17.73
CA TYR A 591 -4.65 12.52 -18.90
C TYR A 591 -6.12 12.38 -18.47
N LEU A 592 -7.06 12.98 -19.20
CA LEU A 592 -8.52 12.84 -19.04
C LEU A 592 -9.15 12.17 -20.28
N TYR A 593 -10.25 11.43 -20.07
CA TYR A 593 -11.02 10.84 -21.17
C TYR A 593 -11.72 11.93 -21.97
N THR A 594 -11.61 11.87 -23.29
CA THR A 594 -12.20 12.84 -24.23
C THR A 594 -13.48 12.34 -24.89
N GLU A 595 -13.73 11.02 -24.91
CA GLU A 595 -14.94 10.45 -25.49
C GLU A 595 -16.20 10.85 -24.68
N ASN A 596 -16.98 11.80 -25.22
CA ASN A 596 -18.12 12.45 -24.57
C ASN A 596 -17.77 13.27 -23.31
N GLY A 597 -16.49 13.57 -23.10
CA GLY A 597 -15.97 14.38 -22.00
C GLY A 597 -15.04 15.49 -22.48
N ARG A 598 -14.35 16.17 -21.55
CA ARG A 598 -13.36 17.21 -21.85
C ARG A 598 -11.99 16.86 -21.29
N ALA A 599 -10.98 17.09 -22.14
CA ALA A 599 -9.59 17.01 -21.74
C ALA A 599 -9.24 18.09 -20.70
N ALA A 600 -8.18 17.84 -19.94
CA ALA A 600 -7.53 18.90 -19.19
C ALA A 600 -6.91 19.94 -20.15
N ALA A 601 -6.69 21.16 -19.66
CA ALA A 601 -5.96 22.16 -20.42
C ALA A 601 -4.57 21.63 -20.81
N PHE A 602 -4.11 21.99 -22.01
CA PHE A 602 -2.81 21.58 -22.55
C PHE A 602 -2.56 20.07 -22.67
N GLN A 603 -3.58 19.23 -22.47
CA GLN A 603 -3.45 17.79 -22.71
C GLN A 603 -3.05 17.54 -24.18
N PRO A 604 -1.95 16.81 -24.43
CA PRO A 604 -1.48 16.55 -25.79
C PRO A 604 -2.56 15.91 -26.69
N LYS A 605 -2.68 16.40 -27.92
CA LYS A 605 -3.57 15.83 -28.94
C LYS A 605 -2.95 14.55 -29.52
N GLY A 606 -3.77 13.56 -29.84
CA GLY A 606 -3.32 12.30 -30.46
C GLY A 606 -2.65 11.32 -29.49
N VAL A 607 -2.64 11.62 -28.19
CA VAL A 607 -2.23 10.68 -27.15
C VAL A 607 -3.47 10.02 -26.58
N GLU A 608 -3.55 8.70 -26.70
CA GLU A 608 -4.64 7.91 -26.11
C GLU A 608 -4.58 8.02 -24.58
N PRO A 609 -5.62 8.54 -23.91
CA PRO A 609 -5.60 8.80 -22.47
C PRO A 609 -5.38 7.57 -21.58
N GLU A 610 -5.53 6.37 -22.13
CA GLU A 610 -5.30 5.06 -21.51
C GLU A 610 -3.83 4.64 -21.57
N GLU A 611 -3.14 5.03 -22.63
CA GLU A 611 -1.72 4.74 -22.85
C GLU A 611 -0.84 5.84 -22.24
N GLY A 612 -1.29 7.09 -22.36
CA GLY A 612 -0.53 8.27 -21.98
C GLY A 612 0.70 8.44 -22.88
N SER A 613 1.50 9.46 -22.58
CA SER A 613 2.81 9.60 -23.19
C SER A 613 3.76 10.35 -22.23
N PRO A 614 5.01 9.90 -22.08
CA PRO A 614 6.06 10.72 -21.47
C PRO A 614 6.39 11.95 -22.33
N SER A 615 6.21 11.88 -23.66
CA SER A 615 6.46 13.00 -24.57
C SER A 615 5.33 14.03 -24.43
N GLY A 616 5.63 15.20 -23.87
CA GLY A 616 4.65 16.27 -23.64
C GLY A 616 4.17 16.41 -22.20
N GLN A 617 4.72 15.62 -21.27
CA GLN A 617 4.54 15.83 -19.83
C GLN A 617 5.69 16.67 -19.28
N GLN A 618 5.36 17.73 -18.53
CA GLN A 618 6.30 18.51 -17.73
C GLN A 618 6.72 17.73 -16.49
N ARG A 619 8.01 17.80 -16.16
CA ARG A 619 8.58 17.07 -15.03
C ARG A 619 8.03 17.58 -13.69
N THR A 620 7.89 16.66 -12.76
CA THR A 620 7.58 16.95 -11.36
C THR A 620 8.74 17.67 -10.70
N THR A 621 8.53 18.84 -10.08
CA THR A 621 9.62 19.57 -9.39
C THR A 621 10.10 18.80 -8.16
N VAL A 622 9.18 18.39 -7.28
CA VAL A 622 9.50 17.59 -6.08
C VAL A 622 8.51 16.45 -5.93
N ASN A 623 9.02 15.22 -5.93
CA ASN A 623 8.27 14.05 -5.53
C ASN A 623 8.07 14.05 -4.01
N LEU A 624 6.85 13.77 -3.58
CA LEU A 624 6.43 13.59 -2.20
C LEU A 624 6.01 12.12 -1.97
N PRO A 625 6.98 11.20 -1.72
CA PRO A 625 6.75 9.76 -1.67
C PRO A 625 5.48 9.34 -0.92
N GLN A 626 4.56 8.71 -1.65
CA GLN A 626 3.27 8.25 -1.14
C GLN A 626 3.44 7.33 0.08
N GLY A 627 2.66 7.56 1.14
CA GLY A 627 2.69 6.75 2.37
C GLY A 627 3.84 7.12 3.32
N THR A 628 4.96 7.61 2.78
CA THR A 628 6.16 7.96 3.55
C THR A 628 6.21 9.45 3.89
N VAL A 629 6.22 10.32 2.87
CA VAL A 629 6.27 11.78 3.02
C VAL A 629 4.85 12.35 3.06
N ALA A 630 4.05 12.08 2.03
CA ALA A 630 2.69 12.61 1.93
C ALA A 630 1.68 11.54 1.52
N ASN A 631 0.40 11.79 1.81
CA ASN A 631 -0.74 11.01 1.29
C ASN A 631 -1.76 11.91 0.60
N SER A 632 -1.92 13.13 1.11
CA SER A 632 -2.82 14.13 0.58
C SER A 632 -2.24 15.52 0.85
N PRO A 633 -1.21 15.95 0.10
CA PRO A 633 -0.76 17.33 0.18
C PRO A 633 -1.89 18.30 -0.20
N ALA A 634 -1.88 19.48 0.43
CA ALA A 634 -2.88 20.53 0.31
C ALA A 634 -2.18 21.87 0.08
N GLN A 635 -2.60 22.97 0.72
CA GLN A 635 -2.06 24.32 0.50
C GLN A 635 -0.53 24.38 0.64
N PRO A 636 0.22 24.71 -0.43
CA PRO A 636 1.57 25.25 -0.31
C PRO A 636 1.51 26.71 0.14
N HIS A 637 2.55 27.21 0.79
CA HIS A 637 2.69 28.61 1.12
C HIS A 637 4.17 29.00 1.03
N VAL A 638 4.49 30.00 0.21
CA VAL A 638 5.88 30.45 0.02
C VAL A 638 6.28 31.33 1.20
N ILE A 639 7.39 31.00 1.84
CA ILE A 639 8.01 31.86 2.84
C ILE A 639 8.73 32.97 2.09
N HIS A 640 8.28 34.21 2.21
CA HIS A 640 8.93 35.38 1.63
C HIS A 640 8.95 36.57 2.61
N ASP A 641 9.87 37.50 2.38
CA ASP A 641 10.04 38.74 3.15
C ASP A 641 10.14 38.56 4.68
N ARG A 642 10.65 37.41 5.13
CA ARG A 642 10.82 37.11 6.55
C ARG A 642 12.16 37.63 7.08
N LYS A 643 12.12 38.12 8.31
CA LYS A 643 13.28 38.57 9.09
C LYS A 643 13.50 37.67 10.32
N GLY A 644 14.60 37.90 11.04
CA GLY A 644 14.89 37.21 12.31
C GLY A 644 15.05 35.70 12.13
N VAL A 645 14.42 34.91 13.00
CA VAL A 645 14.58 33.45 13.04
C VAL A 645 14.13 32.73 11.76
N LEU A 646 13.28 33.37 10.95
CA LEU A 646 12.78 32.77 9.71
C LEU A 646 13.51 33.26 8.45
N ALA A 647 14.47 34.19 8.57
CA ALA A 647 15.12 34.82 7.42
C ALA A 647 15.82 33.80 6.49
N ARG A 648 16.35 32.72 7.06
CA ARG A 648 17.06 31.66 6.33
C ARG A 648 16.18 30.76 5.49
N TYR A 649 14.86 30.85 5.61
CA TYR A 649 13.91 30.02 4.87
C TYR A 649 13.15 30.78 3.79
N ASN A 650 13.50 32.05 3.52
CA ASN A 650 12.91 32.80 2.40
C ASN A 650 13.15 32.06 1.08
N GLY A 651 12.13 32.00 0.23
CA GLY A 651 12.11 31.23 -1.02
C GLY A 651 11.72 29.75 -0.85
N GLN A 652 11.57 29.26 0.38
CA GLN A 652 11.12 27.89 0.66
C GLN A 652 9.60 27.83 0.83
N ILE A 653 9.03 26.63 0.79
CA ILE A 653 7.59 26.40 0.86
C ILE A 653 7.24 25.62 2.12
N LEU A 654 6.26 26.10 2.89
CA LEU A 654 5.52 25.28 3.85
C LEU A 654 4.38 24.59 3.12
N LEU A 655 4.26 23.27 3.26
CA LEU A 655 3.25 22.48 2.56
C LEU A 655 2.37 21.74 3.54
N CYS A 656 1.07 21.99 3.50
CA CYS A 656 0.09 21.23 4.27
C CYS A 656 0.01 19.77 3.80
N GLU A 657 -0.03 18.83 4.75
CA GLU A 657 -0.36 17.44 4.51
C GLU A 657 -1.48 17.03 5.49
N PHE A 658 -2.69 16.86 4.96
CA PHE A 658 -3.86 16.79 5.83
C PHE A 658 -4.10 15.40 6.43
N THR A 659 -3.71 14.31 5.73
CA THR A 659 -4.09 12.95 6.15
C THR A 659 -3.20 12.41 7.27
N LYS A 660 -1.91 12.70 7.19
CA LYS A 660 -0.89 12.42 8.21
C LYS A 660 -0.83 13.50 9.29
N GLY A 661 -1.42 14.67 9.04
CA GLY A 661 -1.46 15.76 10.00
C GLY A 661 -0.07 16.36 10.19
N GLU A 662 0.52 16.80 9.09
CA GLU A 662 1.88 17.33 9.05
C GLU A 662 1.92 18.66 8.27
N ILE A 663 2.91 19.48 8.59
CA ILE A 663 3.41 20.52 7.69
C ILE A 663 4.77 20.04 7.24
N LEU A 664 5.01 20.06 5.93
CA LEU A 664 6.28 19.77 5.29
C LEU A 664 6.99 21.09 4.94
N ARG A 665 8.30 21.05 4.76
CA ARG A 665 9.09 22.18 4.23
C ARG A 665 9.81 21.73 2.97
N VAL A 666 9.68 22.51 1.90
CA VAL A 666 10.32 22.21 0.62
C VAL A 666 11.26 23.36 0.26
N ALA A 667 12.49 23.02 -0.13
CA ALA A 667 13.43 23.95 -0.73
C ALA A 667 13.72 23.48 -2.16
N MET A 668 13.75 24.41 -3.11
CA MET A 668 13.92 24.12 -4.53
C MET A 668 15.13 24.87 -5.07
N GLU A 669 15.68 24.35 -6.15
CA GLU A 669 16.73 24.99 -6.92
C GLU A 669 16.53 24.70 -8.41
N GLU A 670 17.12 25.56 -9.24
CA GLU A 670 17.19 25.39 -10.68
C GLU A 670 18.62 25.04 -11.07
N VAL A 671 18.78 23.95 -11.82
CA VAL A 671 20.08 23.46 -12.28
C VAL A 671 20.00 23.29 -13.79
N ASP A 672 20.79 24.08 -14.50
CA ASP A 672 20.80 24.16 -15.97
C ASP A 672 19.39 24.23 -16.58
N GLY A 673 18.51 25.07 -16.05
CA GLY A 673 17.14 25.24 -16.55
C GLY A 673 16.11 24.22 -16.02
N VAL A 674 16.49 23.31 -15.13
CA VAL A 674 15.58 22.29 -14.58
C VAL A 674 15.36 22.50 -13.09
N TRP A 675 14.09 22.68 -12.72
CA TRP A 675 13.66 22.78 -11.33
C TRP A 675 13.62 21.42 -10.64
N GLN A 676 14.21 21.38 -9.45
CA GLN A 676 14.28 20.19 -8.60
C GLN A 676 14.35 20.61 -7.12
N GLY A 677 14.36 19.67 -6.17
CA GLY A 677 14.40 20.09 -4.77
C GLY A 677 14.24 19.02 -3.70
N VAL A 678 14.33 19.49 -2.47
CA VAL A 678 14.33 18.69 -1.24
C VAL A 678 13.08 18.94 -0.40
N VAL A 679 12.54 17.88 0.20
CA VAL A 679 11.47 17.94 1.20
C VAL A 679 11.94 17.44 2.56
N PHE A 680 11.54 18.18 3.60
CA PHE A 680 11.73 17.89 5.01
C PHE A 680 10.37 17.80 5.71
N ARG A 681 10.32 17.04 6.81
CA ARG A 681 9.21 17.16 7.78
C ARG A 681 9.41 18.44 8.59
N HIS A 682 8.43 19.33 8.69
CA HIS A 682 8.59 20.57 9.45
C HIS A 682 7.92 20.48 10.83
N SER A 683 6.62 20.22 10.84
CA SER A 683 5.84 20.07 12.08
C SER A 683 4.91 18.87 11.97
N SER A 684 4.72 18.15 13.06
CA SER A 684 3.74 17.08 13.19
C SER A 684 3.18 17.02 14.61
N GLY A 685 2.37 15.99 14.87
CA GLY A 685 1.95 15.64 16.21
C GLY A 685 0.45 15.79 16.39
N VAL A 686 -0.09 15.04 17.34
CA VAL A 686 -1.52 15.10 17.68
C VAL A 686 -1.64 16.03 18.87
N ALA A 687 -2.37 17.15 18.71
CA ALA A 687 -2.62 18.08 19.79
C ALA A 687 -3.11 17.38 21.07
N ASP A 688 -2.86 17.95 22.24
CA ASP A 688 -3.52 17.52 23.47
C ASP A 688 -4.99 17.96 23.53
N LYS A 689 -5.64 17.78 24.69
CA LYS A 689 -7.05 18.15 24.91
C LYS A 689 -7.32 19.66 24.81
N ASN A 690 -6.27 20.49 24.96
CA ASN A 690 -6.37 21.94 24.89
C ASN A 690 -6.01 22.46 23.48
N GLY A 691 -5.67 21.55 22.55
CA GLY A 691 -5.24 21.90 21.20
C GLY A 691 -3.77 22.36 21.12
N ASN A 692 -2.95 22.05 22.12
CA ASN A 692 -1.52 22.39 22.14
C ASN A 692 -0.65 21.22 21.68
N ASN A 693 0.64 21.47 21.38
CA ASN A 693 1.67 20.45 21.10
C ASN A 693 1.43 19.56 19.87
N GLY A 694 0.53 19.96 18.98
CA GLY A 694 0.28 19.26 17.72
C GLY A 694 -1.03 19.73 17.08
N PHE A 695 -1.42 19.07 15.99
CA PHE A 695 -2.55 19.51 15.19
C PHE A 695 -3.91 19.01 15.70
N THR A 696 -4.90 19.91 15.69
CA THR A 696 -6.31 19.64 16.06
C THR A 696 -7.12 19.01 14.94
N GLY A 697 -6.56 18.90 13.74
CA GLY A 697 -7.16 18.32 12.54
C GLY A 697 -6.11 18.21 11.43
N GLY A 698 -6.47 17.72 10.25
CA GLY A 698 -5.54 17.67 9.12
C GLY A 698 -5.29 19.07 8.56
N PRO A 699 -4.05 19.62 8.55
CA PRO A 699 -3.76 20.90 7.92
C PRO A 699 -4.16 20.89 6.44
N ASN A 700 -4.99 21.85 6.03
CA ASN A 700 -5.53 21.92 4.67
C ASN A 700 -5.31 23.29 4.01
N ARG A 701 -5.41 24.37 4.79
CA ARG A 701 -5.12 25.74 4.38
C ARG A 701 -4.08 26.34 5.30
N LEU A 702 -3.21 27.17 4.74
CA LEU A 702 -2.15 27.88 5.43
C LEU A 702 -2.08 29.30 4.86
N GLU A 703 -2.11 30.30 5.72
CA GLU A 703 -2.14 31.71 5.30
C GLU A 703 -1.24 32.54 6.21
N LEU A 704 -0.50 33.50 5.64
CA LEU A 704 0.24 34.50 6.42
C LEU A 704 -0.72 35.60 6.89
N GLY A 705 -0.81 35.76 8.21
CA GLY A 705 -1.59 36.83 8.82
C GLY A 705 -0.83 38.17 8.83
N PRO A 706 -1.57 39.29 8.95
CA PRO A 706 -0.99 40.63 9.02
C PRO A 706 -0.19 40.90 10.31
N ASP A 707 -0.24 40.01 11.30
CA ASP A 707 0.63 40.00 12.48
C ASP A 707 1.96 39.28 12.25
N GLY A 708 2.20 38.78 11.02
CA GLY A 708 3.38 38.03 10.65
C GLY A 708 3.40 36.59 11.15
N ASN A 709 2.27 36.03 11.61
CA ASN A 709 2.13 34.64 12.01
C ASN A 709 1.38 33.82 10.95
N TYR A 710 1.53 32.50 10.95
CA TYR A 710 0.84 31.64 9.99
C TYR A 710 -0.41 31.02 10.61
N TYR A 711 -1.52 31.09 9.89
CA TYR A 711 -2.82 30.55 10.30
C TYR A 711 -3.12 29.27 9.54
N ILE A 712 -3.59 28.25 10.25
CA ILE A 712 -3.73 26.89 9.76
C ILE A 712 -5.20 26.48 9.85
N GLY A 713 -5.85 26.40 8.70
CA GLY A 713 -7.19 25.86 8.56
C GLY A 713 -7.14 24.35 8.39
N GLN A 714 -7.94 23.63 9.17
CA GLN A 714 -7.93 22.17 9.18
C GLN A 714 -9.26 21.59 8.70
N ILE A 715 -9.18 20.47 8.02
CA ILE A 715 -10.35 19.76 7.52
C ILE A 715 -10.20 18.25 7.62
N GLY A 716 -11.32 17.56 7.64
CA GLY A 716 -11.38 16.13 7.50
C GLY A 716 -12.80 15.60 7.35
N ALA A 717 -12.86 14.40 6.80
CA ALA A 717 -14.04 13.57 6.67
C ALA A 717 -13.73 12.16 7.15
N GLY A 718 -14.75 11.33 7.35
CA GLY A 718 -14.54 9.98 7.88
C GLY A 718 -13.60 9.11 7.03
N ARG A 719 -12.97 8.13 7.69
CA ARG A 719 -12.18 7.04 7.07
C ARG A 719 -10.77 7.43 6.60
N LEU A 720 -10.58 7.74 5.30
CA LEU A 720 -9.24 8.01 4.72
C LEU A 720 -8.98 9.50 4.54
N TRP A 721 -9.94 10.36 4.87
CA TRP A 721 -9.81 11.81 4.85
C TRP A 721 -9.82 12.37 6.28
N GLU A 722 -9.35 11.61 7.27
CA GLU A 722 -9.28 12.06 8.67
C GLU A 722 -7.86 11.91 9.21
N TYR A 723 -7.47 12.85 10.06
CA TYR A 723 -6.24 12.77 10.83
C TYR A 723 -6.55 12.30 12.25
N ASN A 724 -6.25 11.03 12.56
CA ASN A 724 -6.42 10.46 13.91
C ASN A 724 -7.84 10.65 14.50
N GLY A 725 -8.88 10.63 13.64
CA GLY A 725 -10.27 10.87 14.03
C GLY A 725 -10.63 12.34 14.29
N ARG A 726 -9.68 13.26 14.11
CA ARG A 726 -9.88 14.71 14.13
C ARG A 726 -10.14 15.24 12.72
N GLN A 727 -11.02 16.23 12.63
CA GLN A 727 -11.63 16.62 11.35
C GLN A 727 -11.79 18.12 11.14
N HIS A 728 -11.43 18.96 12.11
CA HIS A 728 -11.64 20.41 12.05
C HIS A 728 -10.60 21.09 12.91
N GLY A 729 -10.52 22.41 12.78
CA GLY A 729 -9.73 23.24 13.66
C GLY A 729 -9.16 24.46 12.94
N LEU A 730 -8.86 25.46 13.76
CA LEU A 730 -8.12 26.64 13.35
C LEU A 730 -6.99 26.83 14.37
N GLN A 731 -5.75 26.86 13.90
CA GLN A 731 -4.59 27.06 14.76
C GLN A 731 -3.68 28.14 14.18
N ARG A 732 -2.79 28.69 15.01
CA ARG A 732 -1.78 29.67 14.60
C ARG A 732 -0.39 29.20 14.98
N PHE A 733 0.53 29.24 14.02
CA PHE A 733 1.96 29.23 14.27
C PHE A 733 2.43 30.65 14.59
N ALA A 734 2.55 30.94 15.87
CA ALA A 734 3.15 32.18 16.35
C ALA A 734 4.68 32.09 16.24
N VAL A 735 5.29 32.99 15.49
CA VAL A 735 6.74 33.01 15.26
C VAL A 735 7.46 33.48 16.52
N LYS A 736 8.45 32.72 16.99
CA LYS A 736 9.27 33.14 18.13
C LYS A 736 10.26 34.22 17.73
N GLN A 737 10.53 35.16 18.64
CA GLN A 737 11.52 36.21 18.40
C GLN A 737 12.97 35.67 18.37
N LYS A 738 13.25 34.58 19.11
CA LYS A 738 14.57 33.94 19.20
C LYS A 738 14.42 32.44 19.06
N ALA A 739 15.37 31.83 18.35
CA ALA A 739 15.46 30.38 18.24
C ALA A 739 15.94 29.77 19.57
N PRO A 740 15.36 28.66 20.06
CA PRO A 740 15.86 27.95 21.24
C PRO A 740 17.36 27.66 21.10
N SER A 741 18.18 27.73 22.15
CA SER A 741 19.65 27.64 22.04
C SER A 741 20.17 26.28 21.57
N ASP A 742 19.40 25.22 21.76
CA ASP A 742 19.70 23.84 21.37
C ASP A 742 19.10 23.43 20.01
N PHE A 743 18.35 24.33 19.36
CA PHE A 743 17.77 24.07 18.04
C PHE A 743 18.83 24.05 16.92
N ASN A 744 18.78 23.03 16.07
CA ASN A 744 19.45 23.00 14.78
C ASN A 744 18.64 22.15 13.78
N GLU A 745 18.83 22.39 12.48
CA GLU A 745 18.31 21.58 11.39
C GLU A 745 19.10 21.85 10.10
N ILE A 746 18.87 21.03 9.07
CA ILE A 746 19.32 21.32 7.71
C ILE A 746 18.34 22.34 7.11
N VAL A 747 18.82 23.54 6.82
CA VAL A 747 18.04 24.62 6.19
C VAL A 747 17.86 24.35 4.70
N ASN A 748 18.91 23.94 4.00
CA ASN A 748 18.86 23.70 2.56
C ASN A 748 19.75 22.53 2.14
N VAL A 749 19.41 21.94 1.00
CA VAL A 749 20.21 20.92 0.32
C VAL A 749 20.27 21.33 -1.14
N ASN A 750 21.47 21.66 -1.60
CA ASN A 750 21.73 22.02 -2.99
C ASN A 750 22.57 20.95 -3.67
N VAL A 751 22.34 20.68 -4.94
CA VAL A 751 23.21 19.78 -5.71
C VAL A 751 24.59 20.43 -5.86
N VAL A 752 25.62 19.61 -5.72
CA VAL A 752 26.99 19.96 -6.10
C VAL A 752 27.55 18.83 -6.94
N ASP A 753 28.71 19.05 -7.57
CA ASP A 753 29.41 17.97 -8.25
C ASP A 753 29.55 16.75 -7.32
N GLY A 754 29.16 15.57 -7.79
CA GLY A 754 29.22 14.31 -7.03
C GLY A 754 28.38 14.22 -5.74
N GLY A 755 27.44 15.13 -5.45
CA GLY A 755 26.66 15.04 -4.21
C GLY A 755 25.80 16.26 -3.87
N PHE A 756 25.76 16.61 -2.58
CA PHE A 756 24.96 17.72 -2.07
C PHE A 756 25.75 18.65 -1.13
N LYS A 757 25.49 19.95 -1.22
CA LYS A 757 25.81 20.92 -0.16
C LYS A 757 24.65 20.96 0.82
N LEU A 758 24.94 20.65 2.08
CA LEU A 758 24.01 20.76 3.20
C LEU A 758 24.27 22.09 3.91
N GLU A 759 23.23 22.89 4.13
CA GLU A 759 23.31 24.13 4.91
C GLU A 759 22.58 23.97 6.23
N PHE A 760 23.19 24.39 7.34
CA PHE A 760 22.64 24.19 8.68
C PHE A 760 22.16 25.51 9.29
N TYR A 761 21.17 25.42 10.18
CA TYR A 761 20.63 26.59 10.89
C TYR A 761 21.67 27.18 11.85
N ARG A 762 22.49 26.32 12.46
CA ARG A 762 23.62 26.65 13.32
C ARG A 762 24.81 25.73 13.04
N PRO A 763 26.03 26.11 13.46
CA PRO A 763 27.19 25.22 13.45
C PRO A 763 26.87 23.85 14.02
N VAL A 764 27.20 22.79 13.30
CA VAL A 764 27.06 21.41 13.78
C VAL A 764 28.19 21.12 14.78
N PRO A 765 27.93 20.51 15.95
CA PRO A 765 29.00 20.19 16.90
C PRO A 765 30.10 19.31 16.28
N GLU A 766 31.34 19.51 16.71
CA GLU A 766 32.47 18.70 16.24
C GLU A 766 32.33 17.24 16.70
N GLY A 767 32.69 16.31 15.82
CA GLY A 767 32.61 14.86 16.08
C GLY A 767 31.19 14.30 16.24
N SER A 768 30.12 15.09 16.08
CA SER A 768 28.75 14.60 16.32
C SER A 768 28.18 13.76 15.18
N ILE A 769 28.70 13.91 13.96
CA ILE A 769 28.24 13.18 12.77
C ILE A 769 29.41 12.97 11.80
N SER A 770 29.48 11.78 11.20
CA SER A 770 30.40 11.45 10.10
C SER A 770 29.64 10.92 8.87
N ALA A 771 30.36 10.62 7.80
CA ALA A 771 29.77 10.08 6.56
C ALA A 771 29.14 8.69 6.79
N GLU A 772 29.71 7.89 7.67
CA GLU A 772 29.27 6.52 8.00
C GLU A 772 27.95 6.49 8.77
N ASP A 773 27.59 7.59 9.42
CA ASP A 773 26.31 7.74 10.14
C ASP A 773 25.12 7.95 9.18
N LEU A 774 25.38 8.21 7.91
CA LEU A 774 24.35 8.50 6.91
C LEU A 774 23.84 7.22 6.25
N ALA A 775 22.55 6.95 6.41
CA ALA A 775 21.88 5.92 5.63
C ALA A 775 21.26 6.54 4.38
N ILE A 776 21.83 6.23 3.22
CA ILE A 776 21.43 6.79 1.92
C ILE A 776 20.79 5.70 1.06
N SER A 777 19.63 6.02 0.49
CA SER A 777 18.98 5.18 -0.52
C SER A 777 18.45 6.04 -1.66
N GLN A 778 18.41 5.47 -2.86
CA GLN A 778 17.90 6.15 -4.04
C GLN A 778 16.93 5.26 -4.80
N TRP A 779 15.92 5.86 -5.41
CA TRP A 779 14.98 5.20 -6.31
C TRP A 779 14.40 6.22 -7.28
N THR A 780 13.63 5.76 -8.26
CA THR A 780 12.82 6.63 -9.11
C THR A 780 11.39 6.10 -9.23
N TYR A 781 10.57 6.75 -10.03
CA TYR A 781 9.20 6.34 -10.34
C TYR A 781 8.97 6.34 -11.84
N GLN A 782 8.10 5.44 -12.30
CA GLN A 782 7.61 5.44 -13.67
C GLN A 782 6.15 5.92 -13.69
N PRO A 783 5.82 6.99 -14.43
CA PRO A 783 4.44 7.32 -14.76
C PRO A 783 3.78 6.16 -15.51
N THR A 784 2.66 5.66 -15.00
CA THR A 784 1.90 4.59 -15.68
C THR A 784 0.40 4.82 -15.52
N GLN A 785 -0.41 4.16 -16.32
CA GLN A 785 -1.87 4.15 -16.20
C GLN A 785 -2.41 3.57 -14.88
N ASN A 786 -1.56 2.97 -14.04
CA ASN A 786 -1.94 2.46 -12.73
C ASN A 786 -2.10 3.60 -11.71
N TYR A 787 -2.94 3.38 -10.70
CA TYR A 787 -3.11 4.35 -9.64
C TYR A 787 -1.86 4.43 -8.74
N GLY A 788 -1.13 5.53 -8.83
CA GLY A 788 0.16 5.67 -8.17
C GLY A 788 1.20 4.72 -8.77
N GLY A 789 2.40 4.71 -8.19
CA GLY A 789 3.48 3.85 -8.64
C GLY A 789 4.39 3.45 -7.49
N PRO A 790 4.77 2.17 -7.37
CA PRO A 790 5.82 1.78 -6.44
C PRO A 790 7.16 2.38 -6.89
N PRO A 791 8.09 2.63 -5.94
CA PRO A 791 9.48 2.91 -6.28
C PRO A 791 10.07 1.90 -7.27
N LYS A 792 10.89 2.41 -8.19
CA LYS A 792 11.62 1.65 -9.22
C LYS A 792 13.12 1.86 -9.04
N GLY A 793 13.91 0.85 -9.37
CA GLY A 793 15.37 0.94 -9.28
C GLY A 793 15.90 1.29 -7.89
N THR A 794 15.32 0.74 -6.83
CA THR A 794 15.74 1.08 -5.46
C THR A 794 17.07 0.43 -5.09
N PHE A 795 18.03 1.22 -4.63
CA PHE A 795 19.32 0.74 -4.11
C PHE A 795 19.82 1.62 -2.95
N LYS A 796 20.82 1.11 -2.23
CA LYS A 796 21.54 1.86 -1.19
C LYS A 796 22.77 2.50 -1.79
N LEU A 797 23.12 3.68 -1.30
CA LEU A 797 24.34 4.39 -1.65
C LEU A 797 25.22 4.57 -0.41
N LYS A 798 26.52 4.74 -0.64
CA LYS A 798 27.50 5.04 0.41
C LYS A 798 27.93 6.49 0.28
N ALA A 799 27.95 7.20 1.40
CA ALA A 799 28.60 8.50 1.49
C ALA A 799 30.12 8.32 1.27
N ALA A 800 30.69 9.08 0.35
CA ALA A 800 32.13 9.07 0.07
C ALA A 800 32.88 9.96 1.06
N SER A 801 32.34 11.16 1.34
CA SER A 801 32.83 12.07 2.35
C SER A 801 31.72 12.98 2.87
N LEU A 802 31.92 13.54 4.07
CA LEU A 802 31.11 14.60 4.64
C LEU A 802 32.06 15.68 5.17
N GLU A 803 32.28 16.72 4.37
CA GLU A 803 33.30 17.73 4.61
C GLU A 803 32.66 19.03 5.07
N PHE A 804 32.88 19.39 6.34
CA PHE A 804 32.37 20.65 6.89
C PHE A 804 33.26 21.82 6.48
N ASN A 805 32.64 22.98 6.24
CA ASN A 805 33.39 24.23 6.17
C ASN A 805 33.95 24.62 7.56
N SER A 806 34.83 25.63 7.60
CA SER A 806 35.57 26.01 8.82
C SER A 806 34.67 26.40 10.00
N ASP A 807 33.52 27.02 9.74
CA ASP A 807 32.55 27.41 10.77
C ASP A 807 31.45 26.36 11.03
N ARG A 808 31.50 25.22 10.34
CA ARG A 808 30.57 24.09 10.41
C ARG A 808 29.10 24.47 10.16
N THR A 809 28.83 25.58 9.49
CA THR A 809 27.48 26.01 9.08
C THR A 809 27.03 25.40 7.75
N SER A 810 27.95 24.75 7.03
CA SER A 810 27.63 23.95 5.85
C SER A 810 28.56 22.73 5.74
N ALA A 811 28.14 21.73 4.97
CA ALA A 811 28.96 20.58 4.64
C ALA A 811 28.73 20.13 3.19
N ILE A 812 29.77 19.61 2.55
CA ILE A 812 29.69 18.92 1.27
C ILE A 812 29.60 17.42 1.54
N LEU A 813 28.46 16.82 1.18
CA LEU A 813 28.21 15.39 1.21
C LEU A 813 28.44 14.84 -0.20
N LYS A 814 29.56 14.12 -0.40
CA LYS A 814 29.82 13.39 -1.66
C LYS A 814 29.19 12.00 -1.58
N ILE A 815 28.56 11.55 -2.66
CA ILE A 815 27.84 10.27 -2.72
C ILE A 815 28.25 9.52 -3.98
N ASN A 816 28.82 8.33 -3.80
CA ASN A 816 29.18 7.48 -4.94
C ASN A 816 27.91 6.92 -5.61
N GLY A 817 27.90 6.85 -6.94
CA GLY A 817 26.81 6.22 -7.70
C GLY A 817 25.48 6.98 -7.71
N LEU A 818 25.46 8.27 -7.34
CA LEU A 818 24.27 9.11 -7.38
C LEU A 818 23.69 9.14 -8.81
N LYS A 819 22.39 8.89 -8.99
CA LYS A 819 21.69 8.96 -10.29
C LYS A 819 20.82 10.20 -10.41
N ASP A 820 20.61 10.67 -11.64
CA ASP A 820 19.70 11.77 -11.96
C ASP A 820 18.68 11.35 -13.04
N GLY A 821 17.85 12.29 -13.51
CA GLY A 821 16.74 12.03 -14.44
C GLY A 821 17.16 11.46 -15.79
N SER A 822 18.45 11.48 -16.16
CA SER A 822 18.97 10.80 -17.37
C SER A 822 19.21 9.30 -17.17
N ALA A 823 19.34 8.85 -15.92
CA ALA A 823 19.78 7.50 -15.61
C ALA A 823 18.65 6.47 -15.75
N LYS A 824 19.00 5.33 -16.35
CA LYS A 824 18.10 4.17 -16.47
C LYS A 824 17.93 3.41 -15.15
N TYR A 825 16.80 2.71 -15.05
CA TYR A 825 16.55 1.68 -14.04
C TYR A 825 16.15 0.36 -14.69
N VAL A 826 16.44 -0.74 -14.00
CA VAL A 826 16.16 -2.10 -14.48
C VAL A 826 14.75 -2.53 -14.06
N LEU A 827 14.01 -3.10 -15.01
CA LEU A 827 12.71 -3.74 -14.84
C LEU A 827 12.90 -5.19 -14.40
N LYS A 828 11.86 -5.79 -13.79
CA LYS A 828 11.91 -7.17 -13.28
C LYS A 828 12.23 -8.25 -14.33
N GLN A 829 12.18 -7.91 -15.61
CA GLN A 829 12.43 -8.81 -16.75
C GLN A 829 13.86 -8.66 -17.31
N GLY A 830 14.75 -7.91 -16.65
CA GLY A 830 16.11 -7.65 -17.13
C GLY A 830 16.23 -6.46 -18.10
N ASN A 831 15.13 -6.03 -18.72
CA ASN A 831 15.07 -4.82 -19.55
C ASN A 831 15.32 -3.55 -18.72
N SER A 832 15.80 -2.48 -19.35
CA SER A 832 15.98 -1.17 -18.71
C SER A 832 15.02 -0.13 -19.29
N SER A 833 14.66 0.87 -18.48
CA SER A 833 13.84 2.01 -18.88
C SER A 833 14.50 3.32 -18.46
N SER A 834 14.38 4.35 -19.30
CA SER A 834 14.74 5.74 -19.01
C SER A 834 13.53 6.59 -18.60
N GLU A 835 12.31 6.09 -18.75
CA GLU A 835 11.08 6.84 -18.41
C GLU A 835 10.93 6.97 -16.90
N ASN A 836 11.22 8.16 -16.37
CA ASN A 836 11.24 8.36 -14.95
C ASN A 836 10.82 9.78 -14.51
N SER A 837 10.27 9.90 -13.30
CA SER A 837 9.83 11.17 -12.70
C SER A 837 10.91 11.86 -11.86
N GLY A 838 12.19 11.63 -12.15
CA GLY A 838 13.33 12.08 -11.35
C GLY A 838 13.73 11.05 -10.28
N TRP A 839 14.99 11.07 -9.86
CA TRP A 839 15.51 10.15 -8.86
C TRP A 839 15.39 10.76 -7.47
N VAL A 840 14.69 10.06 -6.57
CA VAL A 840 14.54 10.47 -5.18
C VAL A 840 15.67 9.88 -4.35
N THR A 841 16.50 10.74 -3.76
CA THR A 841 17.53 10.39 -2.78
C THR A 841 17.00 10.63 -1.38
N HIS A 842 16.91 9.58 -0.57
CA HIS A 842 16.55 9.64 0.84
C HIS A 842 17.80 9.48 1.70
N VAL A 843 18.06 10.48 2.52
CA VAL A 843 19.14 10.46 3.50
C VAL A 843 18.53 10.46 4.90
N LYS A 844 18.98 9.53 5.76
CA LYS A 844 18.62 9.47 7.19
C LYS A 844 19.85 9.64 8.07
N PHE A 845 19.65 10.32 9.19
CA PHE A 845 20.68 10.62 10.18
C PHE A 845 20.01 10.93 11.53
N ASP A 846 20.63 10.57 12.66
CA ASP A 846 20.18 11.02 13.99
C ASP A 846 21.38 11.15 14.93
N PRO A 847 22.33 12.05 14.62
CA PRO A 847 23.46 12.29 15.49
C PRO A 847 22.97 12.80 16.85
N LYS A 848 23.60 12.30 17.92
CA LYS A 848 23.25 12.64 19.29
C LYS A 848 24.44 13.17 20.06
N VAL A 849 24.21 14.25 20.80
CA VAL A 849 25.16 14.79 21.77
C VAL A 849 24.50 14.73 23.14
N ASN A 850 25.15 14.07 24.10
CA ASN A 850 24.61 13.85 25.45
C ASN A 850 23.20 13.22 25.45
N GLY A 851 22.97 12.27 24.53
CA GLY A 851 21.69 11.57 24.38
C GLY A 851 20.57 12.36 23.70
N LYS A 852 20.80 13.62 23.31
CA LYS A 852 19.83 14.47 22.59
C LYS A 852 20.16 14.53 21.10
N SER A 853 19.14 14.43 20.26
CA SER A 853 19.28 14.64 18.81
C SER A 853 19.76 16.06 18.52
N VAL A 854 20.75 16.19 17.63
CA VAL A 854 21.26 17.50 17.19
C VAL A 854 20.25 18.21 16.29
N PHE A 855 19.56 17.46 15.43
CA PHE A 855 18.64 18.01 14.45
C PHE A 855 17.18 17.75 14.82
N HIS A 856 16.34 18.76 14.58
CA HIS A 856 14.87 18.63 14.67
C HIS A 856 14.35 17.56 13.69
N THR A 857 14.85 17.60 12.46
CA THR A 857 14.51 16.65 11.40
C THR A 857 15.65 15.67 11.17
N LYS A 858 15.34 14.38 11.00
CA LYS A 858 16.31 13.27 10.96
C LYS A 858 16.45 12.63 9.58
N GLU A 859 15.81 13.23 8.59
CA GLU A 859 15.76 12.71 7.24
C GLU A 859 15.31 13.80 6.26
N PHE A 860 15.72 13.66 5.01
CA PHE A 860 15.21 14.44 3.89
C PHE A 860 15.09 13.59 2.63
N TRP A 861 14.27 14.03 1.69
CA TRP A 861 14.12 13.43 0.37
C TRP A 861 14.40 14.48 -0.69
N TYR A 862 15.41 14.25 -1.52
CA TYR A 862 15.77 15.12 -2.62
C TYR A 862 15.31 14.49 -3.94
N THR A 863 14.50 15.19 -4.74
CA THR A 863 14.18 14.80 -6.12
C THR A 863 15.23 15.39 -7.05
N LEU A 864 15.99 14.54 -7.73
CA LEU A 864 17.11 14.91 -8.59
C LEU A 864 16.79 14.59 -10.06
N HIS A 865 16.72 15.63 -10.89
CA HIS A 865 16.59 15.52 -12.34
C HIS A 865 17.90 15.75 -13.05
N ARG A 866 18.75 16.67 -12.55
CA ARG A 866 20.00 17.07 -13.19
C ARG A 866 21.12 17.30 -12.17
N LYS A 867 22.30 16.76 -12.45
CA LYS A 867 23.56 17.09 -11.76
C LYS A 867 24.23 18.31 -12.39
N ILE A 868 25.13 18.96 -11.65
CA ILE A 868 25.96 20.05 -12.20
C ILE A 868 26.77 19.55 -13.41
N GLY A 869 26.64 20.24 -14.55
CA GLY A 869 27.40 19.93 -15.77
C GLY A 869 26.91 18.71 -16.54
N GLY A 870 25.76 18.13 -16.17
CA GLY A 870 25.13 17.05 -16.91
C GLY A 870 24.53 17.56 -18.22
N LYS A 871 24.84 16.89 -19.35
CA LYS A 871 24.15 17.17 -20.63
C LYS A 871 22.70 16.73 -20.55
N GLU A 872 21.83 17.45 -21.26
CA GLU A 872 20.46 17.03 -21.46
C GLU A 872 20.42 15.73 -22.28
N ALA A 873 19.93 14.64 -21.71
CA ALA A 873 19.54 13.49 -22.51
C ALA A 873 18.29 13.89 -23.29
N ALA A 874 18.38 13.99 -24.61
CA ALA A 874 17.20 14.05 -25.44
C ALA A 874 16.30 12.86 -25.10
N ALA A 875 14.97 13.01 -25.17
CA ALA A 875 14.03 11.91 -24.91
C ALA A 875 14.32 10.64 -25.73
N ASN A 876 15.11 10.77 -26.81
CA ASN A 876 15.55 9.70 -27.70
C ASN A 876 17.06 9.36 -27.63
N GLU A 877 17.90 10.14 -26.92
CA GLU A 877 19.32 9.79 -26.74
C GLU A 877 19.48 8.97 -25.46
N ILE A 878 19.11 7.72 -25.62
CA ILE A 878 19.33 6.67 -24.66
C ILE A 878 20.79 6.22 -24.82
N ALA A 879 21.71 6.71 -23.98
CA ALA A 879 23.02 6.07 -23.87
C ALA A 879 22.80 4.60 -23.44
N GLU A 880 23.31 3.64 -24.22
CA GLU A 880 23.42 2.27 -23.75
C GLU A 880 24.26 2.27 -22.48
N LEU A 881 23.82 1.54 -21.45
CA LEU A 881 24.66 1.35 -20.27
C LEU A 881 25.92 0.65 -20.78
N SER A 882 27.09 1.16 -20.43
CA SER A 882 28.33 0.43 -20.68
C SER A 882 28.25 -0.95 -20.03
N ASP A 883 28.97 -1.93 -20.57
CA ASP A 883 28.99 -3.28 -20.00
C ASP A 883 29.32 -3.25 -18.50
N ASP A 884 30.24 -2.36 -18.09
CA ASP A 884 30.64 -2.16 -16.70
C ASP A 884 29.49 -1.61 -15.83
N GLU A 885 28.74 -0.62 -16.31
CA GLU A 885 27.57 -0.08 -15.59
C GLU A 885 26.44 -1.11 -15.48
N GLN A 886 26.25 -1.95 -16.51
CA GLN A 886 25.29 -3.05 -16.45
C GLN A 886 25.68 -4.09 -15.40
N ILE A 887 26.96 -4.42 -15.33
CA ILE A 887 27.50 -5.39 -14.37
C ILE A 887 27.43 -4.83 -12.94
N GLU A 888 27.82 -3.57 -12.73
CA GLU A 888 27.71 -2.91 -11.42
C GLU A 888 26.26 -2.86 -10.93
N LEU A 889 25.31 -2.53 -11.81
CA LEU A 889 23.89 -2.53 -11.45
C LEU A 889 23.35 -3.93 -11.16
N LYS A 890 23.78 -4.95 -11.91
CA LYS A 890 23.48 -6.35 -11.61
C LYS A 890 24.08 -6.76 -10.26
N PHE A 891 25.31 -6.36 -9.95
CA PHE A 891 25.93 -6.61 -8.65
C PHE A 891 25.14 -5.95 -7.50
N GLN A 892 24.79 -4.67 -7.63
CA GLN A 892 24.03 -3.95 -6.61
C GLN A 892 22.62 -4.53 -6.40
N SER A 893 21.97 -4.98 -7.47
CA SER A 893 20.59 -5.51 -7.41
C SER A 893 20.51 -6.98 -7.01
N LEU A 894 21.46 -7.82 -7.43
CA LEU A 894 21.43 -9.27 -7.26
C LEU A 894 22.31 -9.76 -6.10
N CYS A 895 23.45 -9.12 -5.84
CA CYS A 895 24.44 -9.60 -4.87
C CYS A 895 24.36 -8.87 -3.53
N MET A 896 24.25 -7.54 -3.52
CA MET A 896 24.23 -6.74 -2.28
C MET A 896 22.95 -6.90 -1.43
N ALA A 897 21.94 -7.60 -1.94
CA ALA A 897 20.79 -8.01 -1.14
C ALA A 897 21.19 -8.94 0.03
N CYS A 898 22.25 -9.73 -0.16
CA CYS A 898 22.69 -10.76 0.79
C CYS A 898 24.16 -10.63 1.20
N HIS A 899 25.03 -10.15 0.32
CA HIS A 899 26.46 -9.98 0.57
C HIS A 899 26.82 -8.57 1.06
N ARG A 900 27.89 -8.47 1.85
CA ARG A 900 28.50 -7.20 2.27
C ARG A 900 29.91 -7.07 1.68
N GLU A 901 30.40 -5.85 1.55
CA GLU A 901 31.74 -5.58 1.02
C GLU A 901 32.83 -5.98 2.02
N THR A 902 32.84 -5.42 3.23
CA THR A 902 33.98 -5.53 4.16
C THR A 902 33.79 -6.55 5.29
N ASP A 903 32.56 -6.77 5.77
CA ASP A 903 32.27 -7.70 6.89
C ASP A 903 31.57 -8.98 6.42
N ALA A 904 31.77 -10.10 7.12
CA ALA A 904 30.92 -11.28 6.91
C ALA A 904 29.47 -10.97 7.36
N GLY A 905 28.50 -11.18 6.47
CA GLY A 905 27.08 -11.06 6.81
C GLY A 905 26.60 -12.27 7.62
N TRP A 906 25.43 -12.18 8.24
CA TRP A 906 24.81 -13.30 8.97
C TRP A 906 24.35 -14.45 8.06
N ALA A 907 24.30 -14.25 6.74
CA ALA A 907 23.79 -15.20 5.75
C ALA A 907 24.68 -15.39 4.50
N ALA A 908 25.82 -14.71 4.37
CA ALA A 908 26.68 -14.81 3.19
C ALA A 908 28.12 -14.30 3.44
N PRO A 909 29.13 -14.80 2.70
CA PRO A 909 30.51 -14.33 2.82
C PRO A 909 30.67 -12.88 2.34
N ASN A 910 31.67 -12.18 2.87
CA ASN A 910 32.11 -10.91 2.27
C ASN A 910 32.69 -11.17 0.87
N LEU A 911 32.53 -10.20 -0.02
CA LEU A 911 33.00 -10.31 -1.41
C LEU A 911 34.29 -9.53 -1.68
N ALA A 912 34.65 -8.54 -0.85
CA ALA A 912 35.91 -7.81 -1.03
C ALA A 912 37.13 -8.71 -0.76
N GLY A 913 38.09 -8.69 -1.69
CA GLY A 913 39.29 -9.53 -1.61
C GLY A 913 38.99 -11.02 -1.46
N ILE A 914 37.94 -11.52 -2.11
CA ILE A 914 37.55 -12.94 -2.07
C ILE A 914 38.50 -13.84 -2.88
N LEU A 915 39.13 -13.31 -3.94
CA LEU A 915 40.07 -14.05 -4.76
C LEU A 915 41.29 -14.52 -3.94
N GLY A 916 41.65 -15.80 -4.07
CA GLY A 916 42.75 -16.45 -3.35
C GLY A 916 42.42 -16.83 -1.91
N ARG A 917 41.21 -16.54 -1.41
CA ARG A 917 40.80 -16.93 -0.05
C ARG A 917 40.68 -18.45 0.05
N LYS A 918 41.36 -19.05 1.04
CA LYS A 918 41.14 -20.45 1.39
C LYS A 918 39.86 -20.58 2.22
N GLN A 919 38.96 -21.45 1.80
CA GLN A 919 37.75 -21.76 2.56
C GLN A 919 37.34 -23.22 2.42
N THR A 920 36.72 -23.75 3.47
CA THR A 920 36.09 -25.07 3.42
C THR A 920 34.70 -24.93 2.82
N VAL A 921 34.40 -25.69 1.77
CA VAL A 921 33.08 -25.74 1.11
C VAL A 921 32.46 -27.11 1.27
N ILE A 922 31.14 -27.19 1.15
CA ILE A 922 30.38 -28.42 1.04
C ILE A 922 30.21 -28.71 -0.45
N ARG A 923 30.92 -29.73 -0.95
CA ARG A 923 30.81 -30.25 -2.32
C ARG A 923 30.32 -31.69 -2.23
N ASP A 924 29.18 -31.98 -2.84
CA ASP A 924 28.54 -33.30 -2.80
C ASP A 924 28.36 -33.86 -1.37
N GLY A 925 28.02 -32.98 -0.43
CA GLY A 925 27.83 -33.33 0.99
C GLY A 925 29.13 -33.55 1.78
N LYS A 926 30.31 -33.39 1.16
CA LYS A 926 31.62 -33.53 1.81
C LYS A 926 32.30 -32.18 1.98
N GLU A 927 33.06 -32.06 3.07
CA GLU A 927 33.90 -30.89 3.31
C GLU A 927 35.16 -30.96 2.45
N VAL A 928 35.34 -29.95 1.59
CA VAL A 928 36.49 -29.82 0.70
C VAL A 928 37.13 -28.46 0.94
N ASN A 929 38.45 -28.42 1.08
CA ASN A 929 39.17 -27.15 1.13
C ASN A 929 39.43 -26.65 -0.29
N VAL A 930 38.94 -25.46 -0.60
CA VAL A 930 39.13 -24.79 -1.88
C VAL A 930 39.85 -23.46 -1.68
N THR A 931 40.67 -23.09 -2.66
CA THR A 931 41.12 -21.71 -2.83
C THR A 931 40.16 -21.06 -3.81
N VAL A 932 39.53 -19.95 -3.43
CA VAL A 932 38.59 -19.23 -4.29
C VAL A 932 39.34 -18.65 -5.49
N ASP A 933 39.06 -19.18 -6.67
CA ASP A 933 39.51 -18.65 -7.96
C ASP A 933 38.31 -18.09 -8.76
N ARG A 934 38.58 -17.58 -9.95
CA ARG A 934 37.55 -16.98 -10.81
C ARG A 934 36.47 -17.99 -11.19
N ASP A 935 36.86 -19.23 -11.48
CA ASP A 935 35.92 -20.28 -11.89
C ASP A 935 35.02 -20.72 -10.74
N TYR A 936 35.55 -20.75 -9.51
CA TYR A 936 34.76 -20.93 -8.30
C TYR A 936 33.68 -19.84 -8.16
N ILE A 937 34.01 -18.56 -8.38
CA ILE A 937 33.06 -17.46 -8.27
C ILE A 937 31.97 -17.57 -9.35
N ILE A 938 32.36 -17.87 -10.60
CA ILE A 938 31.40 -18.09 -11.70
C ILE A 938 30.47 -19.26 -11.38
N ASN A 939 31.03 -20.37 -10.92
CA ASN A 939 30.25 -21.54 -10.54
C ASN A 939 29.35 -21.26 -9.32
N ALA A 940 29.79 -20.45 -8.36
CA ALA A 940 28.97 -20.03 -7.23
C ALA A 940 27.82 -19.09 -7.64
N ILE A 941 27.98 -18.30 -8.71
CA ILE A 941 26.92 -17.45 -9.28
C ILE A 941 25.89 -18.29 -10.05
N LEU A 942 26.37 -19.20 -10.91
CA LEU A 942 25.53 -20.03 -11.77
C LEU A 942 24.87 -21.18 -11.00
N ASN A 943 25.63 -21.80 -10.09
CA ASN A 943 25.29 -23.00 -9.35
C ASN A 943 25.58 -22.82 -7.84
N PRO A 944 24.91 -21.88 -7.14
CA PRO A 944 25.21 -21.54 -5.75
C PRO A 944 25.07 -22.69 -4.74
N ALA A 945 24.39 -23.77 -5.12
CA ALA A 945 24.26 -24.97 -4.27
C ALA A 945 25.41 -25.98 -4.45
N ALA A 946 26.22 -25.87 -5.50
CA ALA A 946 27.23 -26.86 -5.84
C ALA A 946 28.40 -26.88 -4.84
N GLU A 947 28.85 -25.69 -4.38
CA GLU A 947 30.07 -25.56 -3.57
C GLU A 947 29.93 -24.48 -2.48
N LYS A 948 29.00 -24.68 -1.55
CA LYS A 948 28.69 -23.70 -0.50
C LYS A 948 29.80 -23.61 0.56
N PRO A 949 30.26 -22.42 0.96
CA PRO A 949 31.18 -22.30 2.10
C PRO A 949 30.54 -22.88 3.37
N LYS A 950 31.29 -23.67 4.14
CA LYS A 950 30.83 -24.38 5.34
C LYS A 950 30.17 -23.45 6.37
N ALA A 951 30.71 -22.24 6.53
CA ALA A 951 30.18 -21.21 7.42
C ALA A 951 28.76 -20.73 7.02
N PHE A 952 28.36 -20.96 5.77
CA PHE A 952 27.08 -20.55 5.19
C PHE A 952 26.32 -21.73 4.56
N LYS A 953 26.61 -22.97 4.99
CA LYS A 953 25.99 -24.19 4.43
C LYS A 953 24.46 -24.18 4.50
N ASP A 954 23.92 -23.54 5.53
CA ASP A 954 22.49 -23.43 5.80
C ASP A 954 21.85 -22.19 5.14
N ALA A 955 22.64 -21.31 4.51
CA ALA A 955 22.14 -20.17 3.76
C ALA A 955 21.65 -20.58 2.37
N ILE A 956 20.51 -20.03 1.94
CA ILE A 956 19.93 -20.29 0.62
C ILE A 956 20.26 -19.11 -0.30
N MET A 957 21.18 -19.34 -1.24
CA MET A 957 21.39 -18.47 -2.40
C MET A 957 20.72 -19.13 -3.60
N ALA A 958 19.69 -18.48 -4.15
CA ALA A 958 19.01 -18.96 -5.36
C ALA A 958 19.86 -18.68 -6.61
N PRO A 959 19.79 -19.54 -7.65
CA PRO A 959 20.45 -19.26 -8.93
C PRO A 959 19.98 -17.92 -9.49
N LEU A 960 20.92 -17.08 -9.90
CA LEU A 960 20.61 -15.72 -10.36
C LEU A 960 20.07 -15.69 -11.80
N GLY A 961 20.05 -16.83 -12.50
CA GLY A 961 19.52 -16.94 -13.87
C GLY A 961 20.37 -16.23 -14.92
N LEU A 962 21.66 -16.01 -14.63
CA LEU A 962 22.60 -15.33 -15.53
C LEU A 962 23.22 -16.32 -16.53
N GLU A 963 23.49 -15.85 -17.74
CA GLU A 963 24.28 -16.63 -18.71
C GLU A 963 25.76 -16.68 -18.29
N LYS A 964 26.51 -17.67 -18.79
CA LYS A 964 27.93 -17.86 -18.44
C LYS A 964 28.79 -16.61 -18.71
N LYS A 965 28.50 -15.87 -19.79
CA LYS A 965 29.18 -14.62 -20.13
C LYS A 965 28.93 -13.54 -19.07
N GLU A 966 27.68 -13.38 -18.65
CA GLU A 966 27.27 -12.38 -17.65
C GLU A 966 27.78 -12.73 -16.25
N ALA A 967 27.72 -14.00 -15.86
CA ALA A 967 28.30 -14.50 -14.61
C ALA A 967 29.82 -14.32 -14.60
N GLY A 968 30.49 -14.49 -15.75
CA GLY A 968 31.91 -14.20 -15.91
C GLY A 968 32.24 -12.73 -15.65
N ALA A 969 31.49 -11.83 -16.26
CA ALA A 969 31.72 -10.40 -16.11
C ALA A 969 31.40 -9.91 -14.68
N LEU A 970 30.37 -10.46 -14.04
CA LEU A 970 30.05 -10.22 -12.64
C LEU A 970 31.14 -10.77 -11.70
N ALA A 971 31.73 -11.93 -12.01
CA ALA A 971 32.85 -12.47 -11.26
C ALA A 971 34.09 -11.58 -11.37
N ASP A 972 34.39 -11.03 -12.55
CA ASP A 972 35.49 -10.08 -12.76
C ASP A 972 35.30 -8.81 -11.93
N TYR A 973 34.07 -8.27 -11.90
CA TYR A 973 33.72 -7.14 -11.06
C TYR A 973 33.91 -7.44 -9.56
N ILE A 974 33.46 -8.61 -9.09
CA ILE A 974 33.65 -9.07 -7.70
C ILE A 974 35.13 -9.19 -7.34
N ILE A 975 35.95 -9.71 -8.26
CA ILE A 975 37.40 -9.84 -8.07
C ILE A 975 38.07 -8.46 -7.95
N GLY A 976 37.56 -7.45 -8.66
CA GLY A 976 38.05 -6.08 -8.63
C GLY A 976 37.75 -5.31 -7.33
N LEU A 977 36.91 -5.84 -6.43
CA LEU A 977 36.57 -5.18 -5.16
C LEU A 977 37.79 -5.12 -4.23
N LYS A 978 38.27 -3.90 -3.94
CA LYS A 978 39.40 -3.63 -3.03
C LYS A 978 39.05 -4.05 -1.60
N LYS A 979 40.03 -4.63 -0.88
CA LYS A 979 39.91 -5.08 0.52
C LYS A 979 39.60 -3.95 1.50
#